data_AF-A0A9P7UU47-F1
#
_entry.id   AF-A0A9P7UU47-F1
#
_cell.length_a   1.000
_cell.length_b   1.000
_cell.length_c   1.000
_cell.angle_alpha   90.00
_cell.angle_beta   90.00
_cell.angle_gamma   90.00
#
_symmetry.space_group_name_H-M   'P 1'
#
loop_
_entity.id
_entity.type
_entity.pdbx_description
1 polymer ?
#
loop_
_entity_poly.entity_id
_entity_poly.type
_entity_poly.pdbx_seq_one_letter_code
_entity_poly.pdbx_strand_id
1 'polypeptide(L)'
;MFFRVAFALLPFIGRALSQQTAAPYVDPDNGITFYGLTDAVHHVTYGITFPPASRGSTEFIGEIVAPIDAKWVGFAPGGAMINNLLLVAWVNNGQIVRSNRKATDYLQPIAYQGPILTDLPSTKVNSTHWKWVYRCQNCTVWDTGSIDTNSGGPTGWAYSSVGVDNPADPQSTFLEHTDFSLYGRNFADAHASADDYDRWAAGGTGGGSGTTTPTTTTTTTQGPITSGIPYDYVVVGAGPAGIITADRLSEAGKKVLLVERGGPSTWETGGTYGPDWLKGSQLTKFDVPGLFESMFSDSNSFWWCKDINVFAGCLVGGGTSINGALYWYPPDIDFSPSQGWPTSWQNHHTWTNKMIARLPATDHPSTDGKRYLEQVFDVVSTLLKGQSYQQITINDNPDYKDHVFGYSAYDFVGGKRGGPVATYLRTAKARKNFTMKMYTMVTGVVRKGSTITGVRTNDTSLGPDGVIPLNPKGRVILSGGSFGSPRILFQSGIGPTDMLNIVKADPTQGPRMPAQSAWINLPVGENVSDNPSINLVFTHPSVDAYDNWANIQTNPRSADTKQYLASQSGVFAQASPRLNFWRAYAGSDQKTRYLQGTARPGAASWNTTFPFNQTQIFTITAYLSTGITSRGRIGIDAAVQPRVLTNPWFEDPVDKAVLIQGLKDIVSNIKSVPGMTMITPDNQTTIDAYVNNYPVADMNSNHWVGPCSIGNSQSNAVVDQNTKVFGTDNLFVLDASILPAIPMGNPHGAIMAAAEQGVAKILALSGGP
;
A
#
# COMPACT_ATOMS: atom_id res chain seq x y z
N MET A 1 39.93 -23.97 15.60
CA MET A 1 40.26 -24.82 16.76
C MET A 1 39.17 -24.57 17.80
N PHE A 2 38.27 -25.56 18.00
CA PHE A 2 37.18 -25.69 18.99
C PHE A 2 36.05 -24.62 18.96
N PHE A 3 34.80 -24.97 18.56
CA PHE A 3 33.70 -25.56 19.38
C PHE A 3 33.28 -24.62 20.54
N ARG A 4 32.03 -24.37 20.93
CA ARG A 4 30.65 -24.77 20.58
C ARG A 4 29.77 -24.05 21.64
N VAL A 5 28.47 -23.86 21.38
CA VAL A 5 27.39 -23.55 22.36
C VAL A 5 27.28 -22.11 22.89
N ALA A 6 26.26 -21.41 22.39
CA ALA A 6 25.32 -20.62 23.20
C ALA A 6 23.98 -20.49 22.44
N PHE A 7 23.24 -21.59 22.37
CA PHE A 7 21.78 -21.58 22.27
C PHE A 7 21.22 -21.40 23.69
N ALA A 8 20.04 -20.79 23.78
CA ALA A 8 19.10 -20.72 24.91
C ALA A 8 19.04 -19.38 25.69
N LEU A 9 17.86 -18.76 25.59
CA LEU A 9 17.22 -17.79 26.51
C LEU A 9 17.78 -16.34 26.42
N LEU A 10 16.99 -15.27 26.22
CA LEU A 10 15.67 -15.00 26.77
C LEU A 10 14.77 -14.11 25.88
N PRO A 11 13.46 -14.44 25.82
CA PRO A 11 12.36 -13.58 25.41
C PRO A 11 11.96 -12.62 26.54
N PHE A 12 11.48 -11.41 26.25
CA PHE A 12 10.49 -10.61 27.02
C PHE A 12 10.42 -9.17 26.48
N ILE A 13 9.54 -8.91 25.49
CA ILE A 13 8.72 -7.68 25.48
C ILE A 13 7.31 -8.09 25.04
N GLY A 14 6.51 -8.49 26.02
CA GLY A 14 5.06 -8.60 25.87
C GLY A 14 4.41 -7.30 26.32
N ARG A 15 3.51 -6.76 25.49
CA ARG A 15 2.28 -6.12 25.96
C ARG A 15 1.11 -6.63 25.11
N ALA A 16 0.43 -7.63 25.67
CA ALA A 16 -0.97 -8.02 25.48
C ALA A 16 -1.59 -7.79 24.08
N LEU A 17 -1.13 -8.57 23.10
CA LEU A 17 -2.04 -9.23 22.15
C LEU A 17 -2.31 -10.61 22.75
N SER A 18 -3.54 -11.11 22.71
CA SER A 18 -3.82 -12.48 23.18
C SER A 18 -2.89 -13.44 22.45
N GLN A 19 -1.92 -14.03 23.16
CA GLN A 19 -1.15 -15.16 22.64
C GLN A 19 -2.17 -16.26 22.33
N GLN A 20 -2.41 -16.54 21.06
CA GLN A 20 -3.13 -17.75 20.67
C GLN A 20 -2.22 -18.93 21.04
N THR A 21 -2.53 -19.58 22.16
CA THR A 21 -1.87 -20.81 22.59
C THR A 21 -2.65 -21.99 22.05
N ALA A 22 -1.97 -22.95 21.44
CA ALA A 22 -2.60 -24.22 21.07
C ALA A 22 -3.21 -24.90 22.31
N ALA A 23 -4.33 -25.58 22.13
CA ALA A 23 -5.06 -26.28 23.17
C ALA A 23 -5.58 -27.62 22.66
N PRO A 24 -5.82 -28.60 23.55
CA PRO A 24 -6.42 -29.86 23.14
C PRO A 24 -7.91 -29.66 22.80
N TYR A 25 -8.38 -30.31 21.75
CA TYR A 25 -9.79 -30.40 21.40
C TYR A 25 -10.09 -31.77 20.79
N VAL A 26 -11.34 -32.22 20.93
CA VAL A 26 -11.81 -33.45 20.29
C VAL A 26 -12.56 -33.07 19.02
N ASP A 27 -12.12 -33.62 17.90
CA ASP A 27 -12.81 -33.44 16.63
C ASP A 27 -14.17 -34.17 16.68
N PRO A 28 -15.30 -33.45 16.49
CA PRO A 28 -16.63 -34.02 16.62
C PRO A 28 -16.98 -35.04 15.50
N ASP A 29 -16.27 -35.03 14.37
CA ASP A 29 -16.57 -35.92 13.25
C ASP A 29 -15.97 -37.32 13.44
N ASN A 30 -14.79 -37.42 14.05
CA ASN A 30 -14.03 -38.67 14.17
C ASN A 30 -13.61 -39.01 15.61
N GLY A 31 -13.85 -38.14 16.60
CA GLY A 31 -13.50 -38.36 17.99
C GLY A 31 -11.99 -38.42 18.29
N ILE A 32 -11.14 -37.95 17.36
CA ILE A 32 -9.69 -37.83 17.55
C ILE A 32 -9.42 -36.61 18.44
N THR A 33 -8.51 -36.74 19.39
CA THR A 33 -8.03 -35.60 20.17
C THR A 33 -6.84 -34.97 19.43
N PHE A 34 -6.99 -33.71 19.05
CA PHE A 34 -5.93 -32.90 18.47
C PHE A 34 -5.47 -31.85 19.45
N TYR A 35 -4.20 -31.47 19.36
CA TYR A 35 -3.66 -30.28 19.98
C TYR A 35 -3.45 -29.24 18.89
N GLY A 36 -4.13 -28.10 18.98
CA GLY A 36 -4.15 -27.15 17.88
C GLY A 36 -4.74 -25.80 18.20
N LEU A 37 -4.85 -24.96 17.18
CA LEU A 37 -5.53 -23.67 17.27
C LEU A 37 -6.38 -23.44 16.04
N THR A 38 -7.39 -22.59 16.20
CA THR A 38 -8.12 -21.96 15.10
C THR A 38 -7.63 -20.54 14.98
N ASP A 39 -7.13 -20.18 13.80
CA ASP A 39 -6.80 -18.80 13.50
C ASP A 39 -8.07 -17.92 13.62
N ALA A 40 -7.92 -16.76 14.25
CA ALA A 40 -9.06 -15.90 14.57
C ALA A 40 -9.50 -15.05 13.37
N VAL A 41 -8.65 -14.92 12.35
CA VAL A 41 -8.91 -14.06 11.17
C VAL A 41 -9.56 -14.86 10.05
N HIS A 42 -8.94 -15.97 9.66
CA HIS A 42 -9.33 -16.82 8.54
C HIS A 42 -10.08 -18.08 8.97
N HIS A 43 -10.28 -18.28 10.28
CA HIS A 43 -11.01 -19.43 10.84
C HIS A 43 -10.45 -20.79 10.38
N VAL A 44 -9.15 -20.85 10.06
CA VAL A 44 -8.47 -22.10 9.72
C VAL A 44 -7.98 -22.77 11.00
N THR A 45 -8.39 -24.02 11.20
CA THR A 45 -7.98 -24.84 12.34
C THR A 45 -6.84 -25.75 11.93
N TYR A 46 -5.77 -25.79 12.75
CA TYR A 46 -4.60 -26.63 12.56
C TYR A 46 -4.36 -27.52 13.78
N GLY A 47 -4.71 -28.80 13.68
CA GLY A 47 -4.54 -29.82 14.73
C GLY A 47 -3.37 -30.76 14.47
N ILE A 48 -2.70 -31.22 15.53
CA ILE A 48 -1.75 -32.33 15.47
C ILE A 48 -1.98 -33.31 16.63
N THR A 49 -1.73 -34.60 16.42
CA THR A 49 -1.54 -35.58 17.48
C THR A 49 -0.41 -36.53 17.11
N PHE A 50 0.40 -36.91 18.09
CA PHE A 50 1.53 -37.83 17.95
C PHE A 50 1.22 -39.18 18.61
N PRO A 51 1.91 -40.26 18.20
CA PRO A 51 1.93 -41.50 18.97
C PRO A 51 2.59 -41.26 20.34
N PRO A 52 2.52 -42.19 21.30
CA PRO A 52 3.19 -42.01 22.59
C PRO A 52 4.65 -41.58 22.46
N ALA A 53 5.09 -40.62 23.28
CA ALA A 53 6.45 -40.10 23.31
C ALA A 53 7.52 -41.21 23.33
N SER A 54 7.26 -42.29 24.08
CA SER A 54 8.14 -43.46 24.21
C SER A 54 8.41 -44.21 22.90
N ARG A 55 7.60 -43.98 21.85
CA ARG A 55 7.75 -44.65 20.55
C ARG A 55 8.81 -44.00 19.65
N GLY A 56 9.22 -42.75 19.91
CA GLY A 56 10.26 -42.08 19.12
C GLY A 56 9.93 -41.97 17.62
N SER A 57 8.67 -41.68 17.30
CA SER A 57 8.13 -41.78 15.94
C SER A 57 8.48 -40.60 15.03
N THR A 58 8.55 -40.85 13.72
CA THR A 58 8.76 -39.80 12.69
C THR A 58 7.46 -39.27 12.07
N GLU A 59 6.31 -39.64 12.63
CA GLU A 59 4.99 -39.36 12.08
C GLU A 59 4.04 -38.68 13.07
N PHE A 60 2.97 -38.10 12.52
CA PHE A 60 1.84 -37.56 13.26
C PHE A 60 0.54 -37.68 12.45
N ILE A 61 -0.59 -37.49 13.13
CA ILE A 61 -1.90 -37.27 12.49
C ILE A 61 -2.22 -35.78 12.59
N GLY A 62 -2.56 -35.17 11.45
CA GLY A 62 -2.88 -33.76 11.34
C GLY A 62 -4.34 -33.51 10.95
N GLU A 63 -4.86 -32.36 11.34
CA GLU A 63 -6.14 -31.83 10.88
C GLU A 63 -5.94 -30.41 10.35
N ILE A 64 -6.50 -30.14 9.17
CA ILE A 64 -6.71 -28.78 8.67
C ILE A 64 -8.20 -28.62 8.36
N VAL A 65 -8.87 -27.68 9.02
CA VAL A 65 -10.24 -27.26 8.68
C VAL A 65 -10.19 -25.82 8.21
N ALA A 66 -10.52 -25.56 6.95
CA ALA A 66 -10.47 -24.23 6.38
C ALA A 66 -11.81 -23.87 5.72
N PRO A 67 -12.21 -22.59 5.74
CA PRO A 67 -13.34 -22.11 4.95
C PRO A 67 -13.19 -22.44 3.46
N ILE A 68 -14.33 -22.63 2.78
CA ILE A 68 -14.35 -23.04 1.35
C ILE A 68 -13.80 -21.96 0.41
N ASP A 69 -13.70 -20.72 0.87
CA ASP A 69 -13.12 -19.60 0.13
C ASP A 69 -11.58 -19.57 0.20
N ALA A 70 -10.97 -20.31 1.14
CA ALA A 70 -9.53 -20.47 1.25
C ALA A 70 -9.00 -21.13 -0.03
N LYS A 71 -8.24 -20.37 -0.83
CA LYS A 71 -7.74 -20.83 -2.12
C LYS A 71 -6.58 -21.80 -1.98
N TRP A 72 -5.77 -21.62 -0.95
CA TRP A 72 -4.89 -22.64 -0.41
C TRP A 72 -4.46 -22.22 1.01
N VAL A 73 -4.08 -23.20 1.82
CA VAL A 73 -3.53 -22.99 3.16
C VAL A 73 -2.23 -23.78 3.32
N GLY A 74 -1.33 -23.25 4.13
CA GLY A 74 -0.05 -23.86 4.47
C GLY A 74 0.08 -24.12 5.96
N PHE A 75 0.84 -25.15 6.31
CA PHE A 75 1.22 -25.52 7.66
C PHE A 75 2.71 -25.86 7.71
N ALA A 76 3.43 -25.22 8.62
CA ALA A 76 4.87 -25.39 8.83
C ALA A 76 5.10 -25.88 10.27
N PRO A 77 5.18 -27.20 10.53
CA PRO A 77 5.35 -27.72 11.88
C PRO A 77 6.62 -27.19 12.58
N GLY A 78 7.69 -26.91 11.83
CA GLY A 78 8.92 -26.31 12.37
C GLY A 78 8.93 -24.78 12.48
N GLY A 79 7.80 -24.13 12.21
CA GLY A 79 7.63 -22.68 12.38
C GLY A 79 7.92 -21.88 11.12
N ALA A 80 9.19 -21.77 10.73
CA ALA A 80 9.60 -20.89 9.63
C ALA A 80 9.32 -21.50 8.24
N MET A 81 9.28 -20.64 7.20
CA MET A 81 9.13 -21.08 5.80
C MET A 81 10.40 -21.77 5.28
N ILE A 82 11.56 -21.16 5.55
CA ILE A 82 12.86 -21.62 5.05
C ILE A 82 13.36 -22.79 5.87
N ASN A 83 13.95 -23.80 5.22
CA ASN A 83 14.62 -24.96 5.80
C ASN A 83 13.72 -25.84 6.69
N ASN A 84 12.40 -25.70 6.56
CA ASN A 84 11.39 -26.49 7.26
C ASN A 84 10.52 -27.27 6.28
N LEU A 85 9.92 -28.37 6.74
CA LEU A 85 8.83 -29.02 6.03
C LEU A 85 7.64 -28.09 5.93
N LEU A 86 7.08 -27.95 4.73
CA LEU A 86 5.86 -27.21 4.46
C LEU A 86 4.79 -28.16 3.95
N LEU A 87 3.59 -28.12 4.53
CA LEU A 87 2.43 -28.84 4.03
C LEU A 87 1.45 -27.81 3.47
N VAL A 88 1.05 -27.96 2.22
CA VAL A 88 0.15 -27.05 1.51
C VAL A 88 -1.05 -27.83 1.00
N ALA A 89 -2.27 -27.31 1.16
CA ALA A 89 -3.48 -27.95 0.67
C ALA A 89 -4.53 -26.95 0.18
N TRP A 90 -5.34 -27.39 -0.77
CA TRP A 90 -6.46 -26.64 -1.35
C TRP A 90 -7.54 -27.57 -1.90
N VAL A 91 -8.68 -26.98 -2.28
CA VAL A 91 -9.79 -27.70 -2.90
C VAL A 91 -9.76 -27.54 -4.42
N ASN A 92 -9.90 -28.65 -5.14
CA ASN A 92 -10.17 -28.65 -6.57
C ASN A 92 -11.27 -29.67 -6.88
N ASN A 93 -12.33 -29.25 -7.56
CA ASN A 93 -13.48 -30.11 -7.93
C ASN A 93 -14.04 -30.94 -6.75
N GLY A 94 -14.14 -30.34 -5.56
CA GLY A 94 -14.67 -31.00 -4.36
C GLY A 94 -13.72 -32.03 -3.72
N GLN A 95 -12.47 -32.12 -4.17
CA GLN A 95 -11.42 -32.97 -3.61
C GLN A 95 -10.28 -32.13 -3.04
N ILE A 96 -9.58 -32.66 -2.04
CA ILE A 96 -8.43 -31.98 -1.44
C ILE A 96 -7.16 -32.38 -2.16
N VAL A 97 -6.53 -31.39 -2.78
CA VAL A 97 -5.19 -31.50 -3.34
C VAL A 97 -4.20 -31.03 -2.28
N ARG A 98 -3.16 -31.84 -2.03
CA ARG A 98 -2.14 -31.56 -1.00
C ARG A 98 -0.74 -31.75 -1.55
N SER A 99 0.19 -31.06 -0.94
CA SER A 99 1.58 -31.02 -1.37
C SER A 99 2.51 -30.83 -0.18
N ASN A 100 3.58 -31.61 -0.14
CA ASN A 100 4.69 -31.39 0.76
C ASN A 100 5.81 -30.63 0.02
N ARG A 101 6.20 -29.49 0.58
CA ARG A 101 7.12 -28.53 -0.02
C ARG A 101 8.27 -28.22 0.91
N LYS A 102 9.32 -27.62 0.35
CA LYS A 102 10.42 -27.01 1.08
C LYS A 102 10.93 -25.79 0.35
N ALA A 103 11.32 -24.78 1.11
CA ALA A 103 12.00 -23.60 0.59
C ALA A 103 13.36 -23.46 1.27
N THR A 104 14.39 -23.07 0.53
CA THR A 104 15.72 -22.72 1.07
C THR A 104 15.94 -21.21 1.11
N ASP A 105 15.01 -20.45 0.56
CA ASP A 105 14.93 -18.98 0.56
C ASP A 105 13.45 -18.56 0.49
N TYR A 106 13.13 -17.28 0.54
CA TYR A 106 11.75 -16.74 0.43
C TYR A 106 11.25 -16.70 -1.03
N LEU A 107 11.50 -17.77 -1.79
CA LEU A 107 11.01 -17.99 -3.14
C LEU A 107 9.98 -19.14 -3.15
N GLN A 108 9.33 -19.35 -4.30
CA GLN A 108 8.38 -20.45 -4.52
C GLN A 108 8.91 -21.78 -3.96
N PRO A 109 8.23 -22.37 -2.96
CA PRO A 109 8.61 -23.68 -2.43
C PRO A 109 8.54 -24.76 -3.49
N ILE A 110 9.58 -25.60 -3.55
CA ILE A 110 9.66 -26.74 -4.46
C ILE A 110 9.13 -28.01 -3.79
N ALA A 111 8.79 -29.01 -4.61
CA ALA A 111 8.43 -30.35 -4.14
C ALA A 111 9.49 -30.89 -3.19
N TYR A 112 9.08 -31.32 -1.99
CA TYR A 112 9.97 -32.01 -1.07
C TYR A 112 9.73 -33.51 -1.16
N GLN A 113 10.77 -34.33 -1.03
CA GLN A 113 10.65 -35.79 -1.10
C GLN A 113 10.84 -36.38 0.30
N GLY A 114 10.18 -37.49 0.61
CA GLY A 114 10.31 -38.20 1.88
C GLY A 114 9.02 -38.29 2.72
N PRO A 115 8.32 -37.17 2.97
CA PRO A 115 7.02 -37.21 3.63
C PRO A 115 5.98 -38.02 2.84
N ILE A 116 5.21 -38.84 3.55
CA ILE A 116 4.08 -39.59 2.98
C ILE A 116 2.80 -39.05 3.63
N LEU A 117 1.91 -38.51 2.79
CA LEU A 117 0.62 -37.96 3.20
C LEU A 117 -0.50 -38.92 2.82
N THR A 118 -1.16 -39.51 3.81
CA THR A 118 -2.31 -40.40 3.63
C THR A 118 -3.57 -39.73 4.17
N ASP A 119 -4.60 -39.56 3.34
CA ASP A 119 -5.89 -39.08 3.84
C ASP A 119 -6.51 -40.13 4.75
N LEU A 120 -7.03 -39.67 5.88
CA LEU A 120 -7.80 -40.47 6.80
C LEU A 120 -9.30 -40.19 6.62
N PRO A 121 -10.18 -41.10 7.10
CA PRO A 121 -11.62 -40.88 7.12
C PRO A 121 -12.00 -39.56 7.80
N SER A 122 -13.13 -38.98 7.39
CA SER A 122 -13.60 -37.62 7.75
C SER A 122 -12.91 -36.46 7.03
N THR A 123 -11.99 -36.76 6.11
CA THR A 123 -11.60 -35.81 5.04
C THR A 123 -12.81 -35.52 4.15
N LYS A 124 -13.23 -34.26 4.04
CA LYS A 124 -14.45 -33.87 3.32
C LYS A 124 -14.42 -32.43 2.85
N VAL A 125 -15.21 -32.14 1.81
CA VAL A 125 -15.47 -30.79 1.31
C VAL A 125 -16.98 -30.59 1.33
N ASN A 126 -17.45 -29.47 1.88
CA ASN A 126 -18.85 -29.06 1.82
C ASN A 126 -18.98 -27.61 1.34
N SER A 127 -20.20 -27.08 1.34
CA SER A 127 -20.50 -25.73 0.83
C SER A 127 -19.91 -24.58 1.65
N THR A 128 -19.35 -24.84 2.83
CA THR A 128 -18.83 -23.81 3.74
C THR A 128 -17.38 -24.02 4.12
N HIS A 129 -16.92 -25.27 4.21
CA HIS A 129 -15.58 -25.62 4.66
C HIS A 129 -15.08 -26.85 3.93
N TRP A 130 -13.76 -26.98 3.91
CA TRP A 130 -13.09 -28.24 3.65
C TRP A 130 -12.26 -28.64 4.85
N LYS A 131 -12.14 -29.95 5.02
CA LYS A 131 -11.47 -30.58 6.14
C LYS A 131 -10.57 -31.68 5.62
N TRP A 132 -9.30 -31.57 5.94
CA TRP A 132 -8.27 -32.54 5.62
C TRP A 132 -7.77 -33.18 6.91
N VAL A 133 -8.10 -34.45 7.12
CA VAL A 133 -7.56 -35.27 8.20
C VAL A 133 -6.57 -36.24 7.58
N TYR A 134 -5.33 -36.24 8.04
CA TYR A 134 -4.27 -36.97 7.37
C TYR A 134 -3.25 -37.56 8.33
N ARG A 135 -2.66 -38.67 7.92
CA ARG A 135 -1.44 -39.23 8.52
C ARG A 135 -0.24 -38.70 7.73
N CYS A 136 0.73 -38.12 8.44
CA CYS A 136 1.96 -37.59 7.88
C CYS A 136 3.14 -38.44 8.37
N GLN A 137 3.65 -39.33 7.53
CA GLN A 137 4.81 -40.16 7.85
C GLN A 137 6.10 -39.50 7.37
N ASN A 138 7.19 -39.64 8.13
CA ASN A 138 8.47 -38.95 7.88
C ASN A 138 8.34 -37.41 7.87
N CYS A 139 7.54 -36.87 8.79
CA CYS A 139 7.21 -35.45 8.85
C CYS A 139 7.76 -34.72 10.07
N THR A 140 8.35 -35.43 11.04
CA THR A 140 8.96 -34.78 12.22
C THR A 140 10.46 -34.53 12.07
N VAL A 141 11.10 -35.12 11.05
CA VAL A 141 12.52 -34.95 10.72
C VAL A 141 12.66 -34.79 9.21
N TRP A 142 13.45 -33.83 8.78
CA TRP A 142 13.81 -33.58 7.38
C TRP A 142 15.31 -33.25 7.28
N ASP A 143 15.81 -33.17 6.05
CA ASP A 143 17.24 -32.98 5.73
C ASP A 143 17.91 -31.76 6.38
N THR A 144 17.16 -30.69 6.68
CA THR A 144 17.68 -29.45 7.30
C THR A 144 17.17 -29.17 8.71
N GLY A 145 16.39 -30.08 9.31
CA GLY A 145 15.83 -29.82 10.63
C GLY A 145 14.85 -30.88 11.12
N SER A 146 14.30 -30.66 12.30
CA SER A 146 13.30 -31.52 12.94
C SER A 146 12.46 -30.71 13.91
N ILE A 147 11.29 -31.23 14.26
CA ILE A 147 10.58 -30.79 15.47
C ILE A 147 10.99 -31.69 16.64
N ASP A 148 11.18 -31.10 17.82
CA ASP A 148 11.25 -31.87 19.05
C ASP A 148 9.83 -32.11 19.54
N THR A 149 9.35 -33.34 19.40
CA THR A 149 7.98 -33.72 19.75
C THR A 149 7.73 -33.70 21.26
N ASN A 150 8.78 -33.63 22.09
CA ASN A 150 8.66 -33.65 23.55
C ASN A 150 8.85 -32.27 24.20
N SER A 151 8.93 -31.19 23.41
CA SER A 151 9.12 -29.85 23.93
C SER A 151 8.34 -28.78 23.16
N GLY A 152 8.46 -27.53 23.60
CA GLY A 152 7.85 -26.38 22.96
C GLY A 152 8.64 -25.91 21.73
N GLY A 153 7.93 -25.68 20.63
CA GLY A 153 8.52 -25.14 19.40
C GLY A 153 7.61 -24.14 18.69
N PRO A 154 8.16 -23.32 17.78
CA PRO A 154 7.36 -22.48 16.91
C PRO A 154 6.64 -23.34 15.87
N THR A 155 5.41 -22.97 15.54
CA THR A 155 4.62 -23.55 14.45
C THR A 155 4.07 -22.43 13.59
N GLY A 156 4.13 -22.60 12.26
CA GLY A 156 3.69 -21.61 11.30
C GLY A 156 2.46 -22.07 10.54
N TRP A 157 1.66 -21.10 10.09
CA TRP A 157 0.58 -21.32 9.15
C TRP A 157 0.57 -20.23 8.09
N ALA A 158 0.00 -20.55 6.93
CA ALA A 158 -0.19 -19.63 5.81
C ALA A 158 -1.61 -19.77 5.25
N TYR A 159 -2.15 -18.66 4.73
CA TYR A 159 -3.46 -18.59 4.09
C TYR A 159 -3.35 -17.76 2.81
N SER A 160 -4.03 -18.21 1.75
CA SER A 160 -4.16 -17.44 0.53
C SER A 160 -5.59 -17.33 0.05
N SER A 161 -5.99 -16.11 -0.31
CA SER A 161 -7.19 -15.83 -1.09
C SER A 161 -6.96 -15.85 -2.60
N VAL A 162 -5.73 -16.14 -3.05
CA VAL A 162 -5.37 -16.32 -4.45
C VAL A 162 -5.10 -17.80 -4.76
N GLY A 163 -5.69 -18.28 -5.85
CA GLY A 163 -5.54 -19.66 -6.33
C GLY A 163 -4.10 -20.05 -6.63
N VAL A 164 -3.83 -21.35 -6.56
CA VAL A 164 -2.66 -21.93 -7.21
C VAL A 164 -2.85 -21.90 -8.74
N ASP A 165 -1.76 -21.90 -9.50
CA ASP A 165 -1.81 -21.72 -10.96
C ASP A 165 -2.52 -22.87 -11.68
N ASN A 166 -2.28 -24.11 -11.25
CA ASN A 166 -2.96 -25.31 -11.73
C ASN A 166 -3.58 -26.08 -10.55
N PRO A 167 -4.86 -25.84 -10.22
CA PRO A 167 -5.51 -26.46 -9.07
C PRO A 167 -5.58 -27.99 -9.09
N ALA A 168 -5.41 -28.64 -10.25
CA ALA A 168 -5.39 -30.10 -10.34
C ALA A 168 -4.03 -30.72 -10.03
N ASP A 169 -2.95 -29.93 -10.06
CA ASP A 169 -1.59 -30.42 -9.89
C ASP A 169 -1.07 -30.14 -8.46
N PRO A 170 -0.83 -31.18 -7.63
CA PRO A 170 -0.25 -30.98 -6.30
C PRO A 170 1.14 -30.32 -6.34
N GLN A 171 1.83 -30.32 -7.49
CA GLN A 171 3.11 -29.64 -7.69
C GLN A 171 2.98 -28.25 -8.33
N SER A 172 1.76 -27.73 -8.50
CA SER A 172 1.48 -26.39 -9.01
C SER A 172 2.30 -25.30 -8.32
N THR A 173 2.70 -24.29 -9.09
CA THR A 173 3.16 -23.01 -8.57
C THR A 173 2.00 -22.20 -7.99
N PHE A 174 2.32 -21.27 -7.10
CA PHE A 174 1.36 -20.41 -6.43
C PHE A 174 2.02 -19.12 -5.94
N LEU A 175 1.28 -18.01 -6.01
CA LEU A 175 1.76 -16.74 -5.47
C LEU A 175 1.97 -16.82 -3.96
N GLU A 176 2.73 -15.88 -3.40
CA GLU A 176 2.92 -15.74 -1.97
C GLU A 176 1.58 -15.73 -1.21
N HIS A 177 1.53 -16.37 -0.04
CA HIS A 177 0.35 -16.34 0.83
C HIS A 177 -0.09 -14.91 1.12
N THR A 178 -1.41 -14.69 1.13
CA THR A 178 -1.98 -13.38 1.45
C THR A 178 -1.92 -13.04 2.92
N ASP A 179 -1.79 -14.05 3.79
CA ASP A 179 -1.54 -13.89 5.22
C ASP A 179 -0.80 -15.10 5.81
N PHE A 180 -0.09 -14.90 6.91
CA PHE A 180 0.63 -15.95 7.63
C PHE A 180 0.91 -15.53 9.08
N SER A 181 1.16 -16.50 9.96
CA SER A 181 1.60 -16.20 11.31
C SER A 181 2.40 -17.36 11.93
N LEU A 182 2.98 -17.07 13.09
CA LEU A 182 3.71 -18.02 13.94
C LEU A 182 3.08 -18.06 15.33
N TYR A 183 3.04 -19.24 15.93
CA TYR A 183 2.59 -19.43 17.31
C TYR A 183 3.43 -20.48 18.03
N GLY A 184 3.41 -20.43 19.35
CA GLY A 184 4.07 -21.44 20.18
C GLY A 184 3.17 -22.66 20.36
N ARG A 185 3.74 -23.85 20.21
CA ARG A 185 3.06 -25.12 20.49
C ARG A 185 3.96 -25.98 21.37
N ASN A 186 3.42 -26.48 22.48
CA ASN A 186 4.08 -27.53 23.24
C ASN A 186 3.70 -28.88 22.64
N PHE A 187 4.60 -29.49 21.87
CA PHE A 187 4.31 -30.74 21.18
C PHE A 187 4.15 -31.91 22.16
N ALA A 188 4.72 -31.80 23.37
CA ALA A 188 4.56 -32.80 24.43
C ALA A 188 3.10 -33.04 24.81
N ASP A 189 2.25 -32.01 24.69
CA ASP A 189 0.83 -32.06 25.06
C ASP A 189 -0.02 -32.72 23.95
N ALA A 190 0.57 -33.04 22.81
CA ALA A 190 -0.10 -33.61 21.65
C ALA A 190 0.07 -35.13 21.54
N HIS A 191 0.63 -35.80 22.54
CA HIS A 191 0.82 -37.26 22.54
C HIS A 191 -0.45 -38.00 22.97
N ALA A 192 -0.88 -38.98 22.16
CA ALA A 192 -1.98 -39.88 22.48
C ALA A 192 -1.48 -41.23 23.04
N SER A 193 -2.41 -42.05 23.53
CA SER A 193 -2.11 -43.44 23.92
C SER A 193 -1.74 -44.29 22.70
N ALA A 194 -1.04 -45.41 22.93
CA ALA A 194 -0.64 -46.30 21.83
C ALA A 194 -1.87 -46.84 21.08
N ASP A 195 -2.86 -47.31 21.83
CA ASP A 195 -4.08 -47.91 21.28
C ASP A 195 -4.92 -46.89 20.51
N ASP A 196 -5.05 -45.66 21.02
CA ASP A 196 -5.80 -44.60 20.34
C ASP A 196 -5.09 -44.16 19.07
N TYR A 197 -3.78 -43.90 19.14
CA TYR A 197 -3.03 -43.47 17.96
C TYR A 197 -2.99 -44.56 16.88
N ASP A 198 -2.75 -45.82 17.23
CA ASP A 198 -2.72 -46.93 16.27
C ASP A 198 -4.08 -47.12 15.60
N ARG A 199 -5.17 -46.99 16.36
CA ARG A 199 -6.53 -47.00 15.81
C ARG A 199 -6.73 -45.84 14.83
N TRP A 200 -6.38 -44.61 15.21
CA TRP A 200 -6.56 -43.43 14.37
C TRP A 200 -5.68 -43.48 13.11
N ALA A 201 -4.45 -43.95 13.23
CA ALA A 201 -3.50 -44.09 12.12
C ALA A 201 -3.93 -45.16 11.11
N ALA A 202 -4.77 -46.12 11.53
CA ALA A 202 -5.45 -47.10 10.68
C ALA A 202 -6.81 -46.60 10.13
N GLY A 203 -7.19 -45.35 10.42
CA GLY A 203 -8.44 -44.73 9.97
C GLY A 203 -9.64 -44.98 10.89
N GLY A 204 -9.44 -45.53 12.09
CA GLY A 204 -10.49 -45.68 13.10
C GLY A 204 -10.84 -44.36 13.81
N THR A 205 -11.98 -44.33 14.49
CA THR A 205 -12.54 -43.15 15.18
C THR A 205 -12.71 -43.39 16.69
N GLY A 206 -12.99 -42.34 17.47
CA GLY A 206 -13.30 -42.39 18.91
C GLY A 206 -12.08 -42.45 19.85
N GLY A 207 -12.31 -42.47 21.17
CA GLY A 207 -11.28 -42.59 22.23
C GLY A 207 -10.72 -41.30 22.80
N GLY A 208 -11.09 -40.13 22.27
CA GLY A 208 -10.77 -38.86 22.91
C GLY A 208 -11.41 -38.72 24.29
N SER A 209 -10.59 -38.64 25.34
CA SER A 209 -11.05 -38.34 26.71
C SER A 209 -11.38 -36.85 26.80
N GLY A 210 -12.67 -36.51 26.68
CA GLY A 210 -13.14 -35.14 26.78
C GLY A 210 -12.99 -34.58 28.20
N THR A 211 -12.32 -33.44 28.33
CA THR A 211 -12.61 -32.51 29.44
C THR A 211 -13.88 -31.76 29.06
N THR A 212 -14.90 -31.90 29.90
CA THR A 212 -16.22 -31.29 29.74
C THR A 212 -16.19 -29.77 29.79
N THR A 213 -16.83 -29.10 28.83
CA THR A 213 -17.54 -27.83 29.05
C THR A 213 -18.61 -27.64 27.96
N PRO A 214 -19.66 -26.85 28.24
CA PRO A 214 -21.02 -27.28 28.49
C PRO A 214 -21.86 -27.43 27.20
N THR A 215 -22.82 -28.35 27.25
CA THR A 215 -23.97 -28.40 26.35
C THR A 215 -24.68 -27.04 26.37
N THR A 216 -24.49 -26.24 25.33
CA THR A 216 -25.36 -25.10 25.07
C THR A 216 -26.36 -25.55 24.03
N THR A 217 -27.56 -25.86 24.51
CA THR A 217 -28.77 -25.94 23.71
C THR A 217 -28.77 -24.79 22.71
N THR A 218 -28.98 -25.09 21.43
CA THR A 218 -29.15 -24.14 20.34
C THR A 218 -30.44 -23.33 20.55
N THR A 219 -30.38 -22.44 21.52
CA THR A 219 -31.08 -21.17 21.48
C THR A 219 -30.08 -20.24 20.83
N THR A 220 -30.43 -19.69 19.67
CA THR A 220 -29.72 -18.60 18.98
C THR A 220 -29.61 -17.41 19.92
N THR A 221 -28.62 -17.45 20.80
CA THR A 221 -28.13 -16.28 21.51
C THR A 221 -26.96 -15.80 20.69
N GLN A 222 -27.18 -14.67 19.99
CA GLN A 222 -26.09 -13.83 19.52
C GLN A 222 -25.08 -13.74 20.66
N GLY A 223 -23.84 -14.20 20.43
CA GLY A 223 -22.73 -13.82 21.30
C GLY A 223 -22.77 -12.31 21.49
N PRO A 224 -22.35 -11.78 22.67
CA PRO A 224 -22.56 -10.40 23.03
C PRO A 224 -22.15 -9.53 21.84
N ILE A 225 -23.15 -8.89 21.24
CA ILE A 225 -22.97 -7.97 20.12
C ILE A 225 -22.00 -6.94 20.67
N THR A 226 -20.74 -6.96 20.23
CA THR A 226 -19.80 -5.90 20.55
C THR A 226 -20.45 -4.64 20.02
N SER A 227 -21.01 -3.81 20.90
CA SER A 227 -21.62 -2.55 20.46
C SER A 227 -20.48 -1.72 19.91
N GLY A 228 -20.47 -1.48 18.59
CA GLY A 228 -19.43 -0.69 17.97
C GLY A 228 -19.34 0.67 18.64
N ILE A 229 -18.13 1.13 18.92
CA ILE A 229 -17.91 2.43 19.56
C ILE A 229 -18.24 3.51 18.53
N PRO A 230 -19.21 4.40 18.76
CA PRO A 230 -19.56 5.43 17.80
C PRO A 230 -18.58 6.60 17.83
N TYR A 231 -18.41 7.26 16.68
CA TYR A 231 -17.53 8.41 16.48
C TYR A 231 -18.28 9.57 15.83
N ASP A 232 -17.83 10.80 16.10
CA ASP A 232 -18.33 12.00 15.41
C ASP A 232 -17.85 12.00 13.97
N TYR A 233 -16.61 11.59 13.76
CA TYR A 233 -16.00 11.48 12.45
C TYR A 233 -15.25 10.17 12.30
N VAL A 234 -15.50 9.47 11.19
CA VAL A 234 -14.66 8.37 10.73
C VAL A 234 -13.97 8.78 9.44
N VAL A 235 -12.64 8.85 9.47
CA VAL A 235 -11.77 9.16 8.33
C VAL A 235 -11.17 7.87 7.80
N VAL A 236 -11.34 7.61 6.51
CA VAL A 236 -10.97 6.33 5.89
C VAL A 236 -9.75 6.52 4.99
N GLY A 237 -8.58 6.07 5.44
CA GLY A 237 -7.29 6.17 4.77
C GLY A 237 -6.37 7.16 5.46
N ALA A 238 -5.19 6.71 5.90
CA ALA A 238 -4.17 7.53 6.53
C ALA A 238 -3.13 8.04 5.52
N GLY A 239 -3.59 8.45 4.33
CA GLY A 239 -2.78 9.23 3.38
C GLY A 239 -2.63 10.71 3.80
N PRO A 240 -2.07 11.58 2.95
CA PRO A 240 -1.81 12.98 3.31
C PRO A 240 -3.07 13.72 3.76
N ALA A 241 -4.13 13.67 2.94
CA ALA A 241 -5.38 14.37 3.26
C ALA A 241 -6.11 13.77 4.46
N GLY A 242 -6.12 12.44 4.59
CA GLY A 242 -6.77 11.76 5.72
C GLY A 242 -6.11 12.07 7.06
N ILE A 243 -4.78 12.08 7.10
CA ILE A 243 -4.04 12.47 8.31
C ILE A 243 -4.33 13.94 8.70
N ILE A 244 -4.26 14.88 7.74
CA ILE A 244 -4.55 16.30 8.00
C ILE A 244 -5.99 16.47 8.48
N THR A 245 -6.94 15.82 7.82
CA THR A 245 -8.36 15.87 8.17
C THR A 245 -8.58 15.36 9.59
N ALA A 246 -8.01 14.22 9.95
CA ALA A 246 -8.16 13.65 11.29
C ALA A 246 -7.49 14.51 12.37
N ASP A 247 -6.33 15.11 12.08
CA ASP A 247 -5.66 16.05 13.00
C ASP A 247 -6.54 17.29 13.25
N ARG A 248 -7.04 17.94 12.20
CA ARG A 248 -7.85 19.17 12.34
C ARG A 248 -9.23 18.92 12.96
N LEU A 249 -9.89 17.80 12.64
CA LEU A 249 -11.16 17.43 13.27
C LEU A 249 -10.97 17.12 14.77
N SER A 250 -9.88 16.42 15.13
CA SER A 250 -9.59 16.12 16.54
C SER A 250 -9.11 17.36 17.31
N GLU A 251 -8.42 18.29 16.65
CA GLU A 251 -8.08 19.62 17.19
C GLU A 251 -9.34 20.43 17.55
N ALA A 252 -10.40 20.31 16.75
CA ALA A 252 -11.71 20.91 17.03
C ALA A 252 -12.51 20.20 18.15
N GLY A 253 -11.89 19.27 18.88
CA GLY A 253 -12.48 18.57 20.03
C GLY A 253 -13.44 17.43 19.65
N LYS A 254 -13.54 17.08 18.36
CA LYS A 254 -14.45 16.02 17.88
C LYS A 254 -13.89 14.63 18.15
N LYS A 255 -14.74 13.63 18.38
CA LYS A 255 -14.31 12.24 18.55
C LYS A 255 -14.03 11.61 17.18
N VAL A 256 -12.76 11.44 16.85
CA VAL A 256 -12.30 11.04 15.51
C VAL A 256 -11.72 9.64 15.54
N LEU A 257 -12.11 8.81 14.57
CA LEU A 257 -11.43 7.58 14.21
C LEU A 257 -10.76 7.74 12.84
N LEU A 258 -9.46 7.46 12.76
CA LEU A 258 -8.73 7.28 11.51
C LEU A 258 -8.52 5.79 11.26
N VAL A 259 -9.00 5.29 10.12
CA VAL A 259 -8.89 3.88 9.72
C VAL A 259 -7.89 3.76 8.57
N GLU A 260 -6.92 2.85 8.67
CA GLU A 260 -5.91 2.60 7.65
C GLU A 260 -5.85 1.10 7.33
N ARG A 261 -5.86 0.76 6.04
CA ARG A 261 -5.83 -0.65 5.59
C ARG A 261 -4.45 -1.29 5.76
N GLY A 262 -3.40 -0.50 5.65
CA GLY A 262 -2.02 -0.92 5.78
C GLY A 262 -1.50 -0.91 7.22
N GLY A 263 -0.26 -1.37 7.35
CA GLY A 263 0.49 -1.36 8.59
C GLY A 263 1.33 -0.10 8.80
N PRO A 264 2.19 -0.10 9.84
CA PRO A 264 3.19 0.94 10.08
C PRO A 264 4.12 1.20 8.89
N SER A 265 4.69 2.40 8.87
CA SER A 265 5.67 2.86 7.87
C SER A 265 6.97 3.31 8.54
N THR A 266 7.07 4.58 8.93
CA THR A 266 8.21 5.15 9.65
C THR A 266 8.33 4.57 11.05
N TRP A 267 9.52 4.70 11.65
CA TRP A 267 9.79 4.19 13.00
C TRP A 267 8.78 4.72 14.04
N GLU A 268 8.39 6.00 13.98
CA GLU A 268 7.45 6.60 14.94
C GLU A 268 6.02 6.03 14.87
N THR A 269 5.71 5.32 13.79
CA THR A 269 4.45 4.58 13.62
C THR A 269 4.53 3.14 14.10
N GLY A 270 5.73 2.67 14.49
CA GLY A 270 6.02 1.29 14.85
C GLY A 270 6.59 0.45 13.70
N GLY A 271 7.02 1.08 12.61
CA GLY A 271 7.64 0.38 11.49
C GLY A 271 9.02 -0.16 11.83
N THR A 272 9.37 -1.30 11.23
CA THR A 272 10.63 -2.02 11.50
C THR A 272 11.39 -2.41 10.23
N TYR A 273 10.83 -2.16 9.05
CA TYR A 273 11.44 -2.59 7.79
C TYR A 273 12.54 -1.62 7.34
N GLY A 274 13.74 -2.13 7.12
CA GLY A 274 14.86 -1.35 6.61
C GLY A 274 16.06 -2.23 6.30
N PRO A 275 17.03 -1.72 5.52
CA PRO A 275 18.26 -2.44 5.26
C PRO A 275 19.07 -2.67 6.54
N ASP A 276 19.94 -3.68 6.50
CA ASP A 276 20.72 -4.13 7.65
C ASP A 276 21.56 -3.04 8.32
N TRP A 277 22.02 -2.06 7.55
CA TRP A 277 22.81 -0.93 8.07
C TRP A 277 22.00 0.07 8.90
N LEU A 278 20.66 -0.02 8.93
CA LEU A 278 19.78 0.73 9.83
C LEU A 278 19.45 -0.01 11.14
N LYS A 279 19.93 -1.25 11.32
CA LYS A 279 19.65 -2.01 12.55
C LYS A 279 20.13 -1.22 13.78
N GLY A 280 19.20 -0.99 14.71
CA GLY A 280 19.44 -0.25 15.95
C GLY A 280 19.37 1.28 15.82
N SER A 281 19.16 1.83 14.63
CA SER A 281 19.16 3.29 14.43
C SER A 281 17.81 3.97 14.68
N GLN A 282 16.75 3.23 15.00
CA GLN A 282 15.38 3.76 15.09
C GLN A 282 14.92 4.45 13.79
N LEU A 283 15.32 3.90 12.64
CA LEU A 283 14.93 4.37 11.31
C LEU A 283 14.51 3.17 10.48
N THR A 284 13.51 3.39 9.63
CA THR A 284 13.07 2.42 8.62
C THR A 284 13.50 2.87 7.23
N LYS A 285 13.26 2.02 6.22
CA LYS A 285 13.39 2.37 4.81
C LYS A 285 12.63 3.65 4.45
N PHE A 286 11.49 3.87 5.10
CA PHE A 286 10.59 4.99 4.84
C PHE A 286 11.07 6.29 5.51
N ASP A 287 11.82 6.20 6.62
CA ASP A 287 12.39 7.36 7.29
C ASP A 287 13.54 8.01 6.51
N VAL A 288 14.29 7.24 5.72
CA VAL A 288 15.53 7.70 5.05
C VAL A 288 15.25 8.17 3.62
N PRO A 289 15.35 9.48 3.33
CA PRO A 289 15.09 10.01 1.99
C PRO A 289 15.85 9.31 0.87
N GLY A 290 17.15 9.05 1.08
CA GLY A 290 18.01 8.45 0.06
C GLY A 290 17.68 7.00 -0.27
N LEU A 291 16.79 6.34 0.47
CA LEU A 291 16.29 5.00 0.15
C LEU A 291 15.08 4.99 -0.78
N PHE A 292 14.59 6.15 -1.22
CA PHE A 292 13.43 6.27 -2.11
C PHE A 292 13.51 5.39 -3.36
N GLU A 293 14.60 5.43 -4.12
CA GLU A 293 14.73 4.65 -5.37
C GLU A 293 14.68 3.14 -5.11
N SER A 294 15.11 2.70 -3.92
CA SER A 294 15.02 1.28 -3.56
C SER A 294 13.60 0.79 -3.29
N MET A 295 12.59 1.65 -3.28
CA MET A 295 11.18 1.26 -3.18
C MET A 295 10.69 0.51 -4.43
N PHE A 296 11.40 0.65 -5.56
CA PHE A 296 11.00 0.08 -6.86
C PHE A 296 11.78 -1.18 -7.23
N SER A 297 12.83 -1.51 -6.48
CA SER A 297 13.73 -2.64 -6.78
C SER A 297 13.82 -3.64 -5.64
N ASP A 298 12.97 -3.51 -4.62
CA ASP A 298 12.94 -4.40 -3.47
C ASP A 298 12.21 -5.71 -3.80
N SER A 299 12.74 -6.84 -3.36
CA SER A 299 12.10 -8.14 -3.53
C SER A 299 10.86 -8.29 -2.65
N ASN A 300 10.77 -7.58 -1.53
CA ASN A 300 9.61 -7.58 -0.64
C ASN A 300 8.96 -6.18 -0.59
N SER A 301 8.07 -5.91 -1.54
CA SER A 301 7.43 -4.60 -1.72
C SER A 301 6.02 -4.51 -1.09
N PHE A 302 5.89 -4.95 0.17
CA PHE A 302 4.61 -5.01 0.89
C PHE A 302 3.85 -3.67 1.01
N TRP A 303 4.54 -2.54 0.82
CA TRP A 303 3.95 -1.20 0.90
C TRP A 303 3.02 -0.85 -0.26
N TRP A 304 3.10 -1.57 -1.38
CA TRP A 304 2.19 -1.34 -2.50
C TRP A 304 0.81 -1.95 -2.24
N CYS A 305 -0.24 -1.26 -2.68
CA CYS A 305 -1.59 -1.76 -2.65
C CYS A 305 -1.74 -2.96 -3.59
N LYS A 306 -1.95 -4.16 -3.02
CA LYS A 306 -2.03 -5.43 -3.75
C LYS A 306 -3.24 -5.57 -4.67
N ASP A 307 -4.24 -4.70 -4.54
CA ASP A 307 -5.48 -4.72 -5.33
C ASP A 307 -5.52 -3.63 -6.41
N ILE A 308 -4.49 -2.80 -6.55
CA ILE A 308 -4.39 -1.73 -7.56
C ILE A 308 -3.28 -2.10 -8.55
N ASN A 309 -3.55 -1.98 -9.85
CA ASN A 309 -2.61 -2.37 -10.91
C ASN A 309 -1.58 -1.27 -11.28
N VAL A 310 -1.50 -0.22 -10.47
CA VAL A 310 -0.52 0.88 -10.57
C VAL A 310 -0.03 1.22 -9.15
N PHE A 311 1.07 1.97 -9.04
CA PHE A 311 1.65 2.27 -7.74
C PHE A 311 0.72 3.12 -6.86
N ALA A 312 0.39 2.58 -5.69
CA ALA A 312 -0.30 3.27 -4.60
C ALA A 312 0.19 2.69 -3.27
N GLY A 313 0.40 3.55 -2.27
CA GLY A 313 0.87 3.13 -0.94
C GLY A 313 -0.25 2.68 -0.03
N CYS A 314 -0.16 1.45 0.50
CA CYS A 314 -1.08 0.85 1.46
C CYS A 314 -0.38 0.62 2.81
N LEU A 315 -0.06 1.72 3.48
CA LEU A 315 0.62 1.82 4.78
C LEU A 315 0.33 3.19 5.38
N VAL A 316 0.62 3.39 6.68
CA VAL A 316 0.48 4.71 7.31
C VAL A 316 1.24 5.79 6.53
N GLY A 317 0.58 6.87 6.15
CA GLY A 317 1.08 7.95 5.29
C GLY A 317 0.76 7.78 3.80
N GLY A 318 0.31 6.59 3.38
CA GLY A 318 0.00 6.27 1.99
C GLY A 318 1.16 6.64 1.06
N GLY A 319 0.85 7.37 -0.02
CA GLY A 319 1.85 7.86 -0.97
C GLY A 319 2.97 8.70 -0.35
N THR A 320 2.71 9.45 0.73
CA THR A 320 3.75 10.30 1.36
C THR A 320 4.85 9.52 2.05
N SER A 321 4.64 8.22 2.34
CA SER A 321 5.65 7.35 2.95
C SER A 321 6.61 6.73 1.93
N ILE A 322 6.27 6.78 0.64
CA ILE A 322 6.98 6.04 -0.43
C ILE A 322 7.31 6.89 -1.66
N ASN A 323 6.84 8.14 -1.73
CA ASN A 323 7.10 9.04 -2.85
C ASN A 323 8.52 9.66 -2.80
N GLY A 324 8.90 10.36 -3.87
CA GLY A 324 10.13 11.14 -3.95
C GLY A 324 10.11 12.46 -3.15
N ALA A 325 9.00 12.74 -2.46
CA ALA A 325 8.79 13.88 -1.56
C ALA A 325 9.03 15.28 -2.15
N LEU A 326 9.02 15.42 -3.49
CA LEU A 326 9.10 16.72 -4.14
C LEU A 326 7.93 17.61 -3.72
N TYR A 327 8.24 18.71 -3.04
CA TYR A 327 7.28 19.51 -2.30
C TYR A 327 7.20 20.95 -2.79
N TRP A 328 6.07 21.24 -3.41
CA TRP A 328 5.77 22.55 -4.00
C TRP A 328 4.57 23.17 -3.32
N TYR A 329 4.70 24.43 -2.93
CA TYR A 329 3.54 25.23 -2.55
C TYR A 329 2.71 25.50 -3.81
N PRO A 330 1.38 25.33 -3.73
CA PRO A 330 0.54 25.51 -4.90
C PRO A 330 0.51 26.99 -5.32
N PRO A 331 0.71 27.32 -6.61
CA PRO A 331 0.37 28.63 -7.16
C PRO A 331 -1.15 28.87 -7.19
N ASP A 332 -1.56 30.12 -7.33
CA ASP A 332 -2.96 30.55 -7.37
C ASP A 332 -3.76 29.84 -8.47
N ILE A 333 -3.12 29.62 -9.61
CA ILE A 333 -3.76 28.97 -10.76
C ILE A 333 -4.23 27.56 -10.43
N ASP A 334 -3.56 26.84 -9.52
CA ASP A 334 -3.91 25.46 -9.16
C ASP A 334 -5.24 25.37 -8.39
N PHE A 335 -5.68 26.46 -7.75
CA PHE A 335 -6.97 26.57 -7.05
C PHE A 335 -7.99 27.45 -7.80
N SER A 336 -7.66 27.87 -9.02
CA SER A 336 -8.51 28.74 -9.83
C SER A 336 -9.80 28.06 -10.30
N PRO A 337 -10.91 28.80 -10.44
CA PRO A 337 -12.09 28.31 -11.15
C PRO A 337 -11.84 27.85 -12.58
N SER A 338 -10.80 28.39 -13.24
CA SER A 338 -10.40 27.94 -14.58
C SER A 338 -9.86 26.50 -14.60
N GLN A 339 -9.42 25.97 -13.46
CA GLN A 339 -9.02 24.57 -13.30
C GLN A 339 -10.19 23.68 -12.80
N GLY A 340 -11.38 24.24 -12.61
CA GLY A 340 -12.59 23.51 -12.21
C GLY A 340 -12.94 23.62 -10.73
N TRP A 341 -12.17 24.35 -9.93
CA TRP A 341 -12.50 24.59 -8.52
C TRP A 341 -13.71 25.52 -8.36
N PRO A 342 -14.59 25.31 -7.36
CA PRO A 342 -15.57 26.32 -7.00
C PRO A 342 -14.89 27.61 -6.56
N THR A 343 -15.46 28.78 -6.84
CA THR A 343 -14.89 30.10 -6.46
C THR A 343 -14.57 30.21 -4.97
N SER A 344 -15.30 29.49 -4.10
CA SER A 344 -15.05 29.44 -2.66
C SER A 344 -13.76 28.71 -2.25
N TRP A 345 -13.04 28.12 -3.21
CA TRP A 345 -11.74 27.46 -3.02
C TRP A 345 -10.55 28.33 -3.45
N GLN A 346 -10.79 29.31 -4.34
CA GLN A 346 -9.74 30.11 -4.96
C GLN A 346 -8.79 30.79 -3.97
N ASN A 347 -9.31 31.29 -2.84
CA ASN A 347 -8.47 31.87 -1.79
C ASN A 347 -7.85 30.77 -0.90
N HIS A 348 -6.87 30.06 -1.45
CA HIS A 348 -6.23 28.93 -0.78
C HIS A 348 -5.13 29.34 0.21
N HIS A 349 -4.57 30.55 0.10
CA HIS A 349 -3.40 30.99 0.87
C HIS A 349 -3.53 30.81 2.39
N THR A 350 -4.71 31.03 2.96
CA THR A 350 -4.92 30.82 4.41
C THR A 350 -4.61 29.38 4.82
N TRP A 351 -5.01 28.42 3.99
CA TRP A 351 -4.85 26.98 4.23
C TRP A 351 -3.46 26.50 3.84
N THR A 352 -2.92 27.03 2.74
CA THR A 352 -1.51 26.85 2.38
C THR A 352 -0.58 27.34 3.48
N ASN A 353 -0.82 28.51 4.09
CA ASN A 353 0.00 29.03 5.17
C ASN A 353 -0.08 28.16 6.44
N LYS A 354 -1.25 27.57 6.74
CA LYS A 354 -1.37 26.57 7.82
C LYS A 354 -0.55 25.32 7.54
N MET A 355 -0.58 24.85 6.29
CA MET A 355 0.27 23.74 5.84
C MET A 355 1.76 24.07 5.99
N ILE A 356 2.19 25.22 5.48
CA ILE A 356 3.58 25.69 5.56
C ILE A 356 4.05 25.80 7.01
N ALA A 357 3.22 26.33 7.90
CA ALA A 357 3.55 26.46 9.32
C ALA A 357 3.78 25.11 10.01
N ARG A 358 3.17 24.03 9.50
CA ARG A 358 3.39 22.65 10.00
C ARG A 358 4.58 21.99 9.33
N LEU A 359 4.74 22.23 8.03
CA LEU A 359 5.70 21.57 7.14
C LEU A 359 6.36 22.62 6.23
N PRO A 360 7.38 23.35 6.73
CA PRO A 360 8.16 24.23 5.87
C PRO A 360 8.96 23.41 4.87
N ALA A 361 9.09 23.91 3.64
CA ALA A 361 9.89 23.27 2.62
C ALA A 361 11.37 23.50 2.87
N THR A 362 12.20 22.55 2.48
CA THR A 362 13.66 22.69 2.43
C THR A 362 14.18 22.16 1.10
N ASP A 363 15.04 22.94 0.45
CA ASP A 363 15.78 22.50 -0.74
C ASP A 363 17.23 22.10 -0.40
N HIS A 364 17.56 22.03 0.89
CA HIS A 364 18.83 21.62 1.46
C HIS A 364 18.58 20.76 2.72
N PRO A 365 17.95 19.59 2.58
CA PRO A 365 17.40 18.84 3.71
C PRO A 365 18.45 18.18 4.62
N SER A 366 19.70 18.10 4.17
CA SER A 366 20.82 17.65 5.00
C SER A 366 20.97 18.57 6.20
N THR A 367 21.06 17.99 7.40
CA THR A 367 21.08 18.74 8.68
C THR A 367 22.31 19.63 8.86
N ASP A 368 23.35 19.44 8.05
CA ASP A 368 24.54 20.30 8.00
C ASP A 368 24.39 21.54 7.10
N GLY A 369 23.20 21.73 6.51
CA GLY A 369 22.87 22.86 5.63
C GLY A 369 23.48 22.75 4.23
N LYS A 370 24.07 21.61 3.86
CA LYS A 370 24.70 21.39 2.54
C LYS A 370 23.79 20.59 1.61
N ARG A 371 24.16 20.59 0.34
CA ARG A 371 23.60 19.72 -0.71
C ARG A 371 24.67 18.74 -1.18
N TYR A 372 24.25 17.56 -1.62
CA TYR A 372 25.12 16.45 -1.97
C TYR A 372 24.69 15.80 -3.28
N LEU A 373 25.65 15.31 -4.06
CA LEU A 373 25.43 14.67 -5.36
C LEU A 373 24.78 15.65 -6.38
N GLU A 374 25.30 16.88 -6.44
CA GLU A 374 24.75 18.01 -7.23
C GLU A 374 25.29 18.09 -8.67
N GLN A 375 26.07 17.12 -9.14
CA GLN A 375 26.64 17.19 -10.50
C GLN A 375 25.56 17.24 -11.59
N VAL A 376 24.42 16.59 -11.36
CA VAL A 376 23.24 16.69 -12.26
C VAL A 376 22.63 18.09 -12.23
N PHE A 377 22.57 18.74 -11.07
CA PHE A 377 22.13 20.13 -10.97
C PHE A 377 23.05 21.05 -11.77
N ASP A 378 24.37 20.90 -11.64
CA ASP A 378 25.34 21.75 -12.33
C ASP A 378 25.27 21.61 -13.86
N VAL A 379 25.15 20.38 -14.36
CA VAL A 379 25.03 20.09 -15.80
C VAL A 379 23.72 20.65 -16.36
N VAL A 380 22.59 20.34 -15.71
CA VAL A 380 21.27 20.75 -16.22
C VAL A 380 21.03 22.25 -16.04
N SER A 381 21.54 22.88 -14.97
CA SER A 381 21.45 24.34 -14.82
C SER A 381 22.22 25.08 -15.92
N THR A 382 23.33 24.53 -16.40
CA THR A 382 24.08 25.09 -17.54
C THR A 382 23.24 25.02 -18.83
N LEU A 383 22.61 23.88 -19.10
CA LEU A 383 21.68 23.69 -20.21
C LEU A 383 20.56 24.74 -20.18
N LEU A 384 19.88 24.86 -19.04
CA LEU A 384 18.71 25.71 -18.84
C LEU A 384 19.04 27.21 -18.87
N LYS A 385 20.19 27.63 -18.32
CA LYS A 385 20.67 29.02 -18.44
C LYS A 385 20.88 29.41 -19.91
N GLY A 386 21.40 28.49 -20.73
CA GLY A 386 21.50 28.68 -22.18
C GLY A 386 20.15 28.80 -22.90
N GLN A 387 19.06 28.43 -22.24
CA GLN A 387 17.67 28.58 -22.70
C GLN A 387 16.93 29.73 -21.98
N SER A 388 17.67 30.66 -21.36
CA SER A 388 17.12 31.82 -20.64
C SER A 388 16.31 31.51 -19.37
N TYR A 389 16.47 30.32 -18.78
CA TYR A 389 15.87 30.05 -17.48
C TYR A 389 16.61 30.76 -16.35
N GLN A 390 15.85 31.18 -15.34
CA GLN A 390 16.38 31.80 -14.13
C GLN A 390 16.39 30.82 -12.95
N GLN A 391 17.48 30.85 -12.19
CA GLN A 391 17.55 30.08 -10.95
C GLN A 391 16.77 30.81 -9.84
N ILE A 392 15.87 30.11 -9.17
CA ILE A 392 15.14 30.61 -8.01
C ILE A 392 15.11 29.56 -6.88
N THR A 393 14.82 30.01 -5.66
CA THR A 393 14.26 29.12 -4.63
C THR A 393 12.77 28.97 -4.93
N ILE A 394 12.37 27.80 -5.44
CA ILE A 394 11.07 27.60 -6.11
C ILE A 394 9.86 27.95 -5.23
N ASN A 395 9.95 27.66 -3.94
CA ASN A 395 8.85 27.86 -2.98
C ASN A 395 8.79 29.28 -2.41
N ASP A 396 9.79 30.14 -2.65
CA ASP A 396 9.76 31.55 -2.21
C ASP A 396 8.78 32.37 -3.06
N ASN A 397 8.53 31.95 -4.31
CA ASN A 397 7.52 32.52 -5.18
C ASN A 397 6.78 31.42 -5.97
N PRO A 398 5.72 30.83 -5.40
CA PRO A 398 4.99 29.73 -6.01
C PRO A 398 4.39 30.05 -7.38
N ASP A 399 3.94 31.28 -7.62
CA ASP A 399 3.32 31.70 -8.89
C ASP A 399 4.32 31.91 -10.03
N TYR A 400 5.60 32.13 -9.71
CA TYR A 400 6.63 32.33 -10.71
C TYR A 400 7.21 30.99 -11.18
N LYS A 401 6.69 30.49 -12.30
CA LYS A 401 7.03 29.17 -12.85
C LYS A 401 7.44 29.14 -14.32
N ASP A 402 7.23 30.21 -15.09
CA ASP A 402 7.70 30.22 -16.47
C ASP A 402 9.20 30.53 -16.56
N HIS A 403 9.96 29.69 -17.26
CA HIS A 403 11.42 29.80 -17.42
C HIS A 403 12.18 29.88 -16.10
N VAL A 404 11.83 29.04 -15.13
CA VAL A 404 12.53 28.96 -13.85
C VAL A 404 13.07 27.57 -13.58
N PHE A 405 14.17 27.49 -12.85
CA PHE A 405 14.67 26.25 -12.28
C PHE A 405 15.18 26.47 -10.86
N GLY A 406 15.31 25.40 -10.09
CA GLY A 406 15.85 25.46 -8.74
C GLY A 406 16.19 24.09 -8.22
N TYR A 407 16.76 24.07 -7.01
CA TYR A 407 17.02 22.82 -6.31
C TYR A 407 15.70 22.09 -6.02
N SER A 408 15.77 20.76 -5.95
CA SER A 408 14.62 19.97 -5.49
C SER A 408 14.27 20.35 -4.06
N ALA A 409 13.00 20.70 -3.82
CA ALA A 409 12.50 21.02 -2.49
C ALA A 409 11.71 19.84 -1.92
N TYR A 410 11.76 19.66 -0.61
CA TYR A 410 11.15 18.55 0.12
C TYR A 410 10.42 19.02 1.36
N ASP A 411 9.45 18.23 1.84
CA ASP A 411 8.77 18.36 3.14
C ASP A 411 9.49 17.55 4.25
N PHE A 412 10.80 17.41 4.14
CA PHE A 412 11.65 16.68 5.08
C PHE A 412 11.87 17.45 6.38
N VAL A 413 12.05 16.69 7.48
CA VAL A 413 12.25 17.26 8.82
C VAL A 413 13.48 16.60 9.46
N GLY A 414 14.52 17.39 9.70
CA GLY A 414 15.75 16.93 10.34
C GLY A 414 16.46 15.81 9.57
N GLY A 415 16.61 15.98 8.25
CA GLY A 415 17.28 15.00 7.38
C GLY A 415 16.51 13.71 7.11
N LYS A 416 15.27 13.59 7.60
CA LYS A 416 14.42 12.41 7.44
C LYS A 416 13.16 12.75 6.66
N ARG A 417 12.48 11.72 6.15
CA ARG A 417 11.12 11.87 5.65
C ARG A 417 10.25 12.58 6.70
N GLY A 418 9.63 13.67 6.29
CA GLY A 418 8.76 14.47 7.15
C GLY A 418 7.30 14.23 6.82
N GLY A 419 6.67 15.23 6.20
CA GLY A 419 5.29 15.14 5.74
C GLY A 419 4.26 14.95 6.86
N PRO A 420 3.02 14.55 6.50
CA PRO A 420 1.91 14.46 7.44
C PRO A 420 2.11 13.48 8.60
N VAL A 421 2.87 12.40 8.39
CA VAL A 421 3.17 11.41 9.43
C VAL A 421 4.00 12.04 10.57
N ALA A 422 5.04 12.79 10.23
CA ALA A 422 5.95 13.40 11.21
C ALA A 422 5.39 14.65 11.89
N THR A 423 4.24 15.15 11.45
CA THR A 423 3.68 16.43 11.92
C THR A 423 2.23 16.28 12.37
N TYR A 424 1.28 16.22 11.44
CA TYR A 424 -0.16 16.16 11.69
C TYR A 424 -0.56 14.90 12.47
N LEU A 425 -0.06 13.73 12.09
CA LEU A 425 -0.38 12.50 12.80
C LEU A 425 0.18 12.50 14.23
N ARG A 426 1.37 13.09 14.43
CA ARG A 426 1.99 13.23 15.75
C ARG A 426 1.12 14.05 16.70
N THR A 427 0.57 15.18 16.25
CA THR A 427 -0.33 15.99 17.07
C THR A 427 -1.68 15.32 17.29
N ALA A 428 -2.23 14.62 16.29
CA ALA A 428 -3.45 13.84 16.43
C ALA A 428 -3.32 12.75 17.50
N LYS A 429 -2.26 11.93 17.44
CA LYS A 429 -1.98 10.84 18.40
C LYS A 429 -1.85 11.30 19.85
N ALA A 430 -1.52 12.57 20.09
CA ALA A 430 -1.44 13.13 21.45
C ALA A 430 -2.81 13.44 22.07
N ARG A 431 -3.90 13.48 21.28
CA ARG A 431 -5.24 13.86 21.75
C ARG A 431 -6.05 12.64 22.18
N LYS A 432 -6.74 12.73 23.32
CA LYS A 432 -7.58 11.63 23.87
C LYS A 432 -8.83 11.31 23.04
N ASN A 433 -9.28 12.26 22.22
CA ASN A 433 -10.44 12.15 21.34
C ASN A 433 -10.08 11.64 19.93
N PHE A 434 -8.82 11.28 19.68
CA PHE A 434 -8.37 10.67 18.44
C PHE A 434 -8.04 9.19 18.66
N THR A 435 -8.56 8.34 17.78
CA THR A 435 -8.23 6.92 17.70
C THR A 435 -7.72 6.60 16.30
N MET A 436 -6.71 5.73 16.20
CA MET A 436 -6.27 5.17 14.92
C MET A 436 -6.38 3.65 14.94
N LYS A 437 -6.81 3.07 13.81
CA LYS A 437 -6.83 1.62 13.57
C LYS A 437 -6.11 1.31 12.26
N MET A 438 -5.04 0.54 12.36
CA MET A 438 -4.26 0.03 11.21
C MET A 438 -4.72 -1.39 10.86
N TYR A 439 -4.30 -1.90 9.72
CA TYR A 439 -4.70 -3.22 9.22
C TYR A 439 -6.22 -3.40 9.09
N THR A 440 -6.94 -2.30 8.88
CA THR A 440 -8.41 -2.27 8.81
C THR A 440 -8.84 -1.70 7.48
N MET A 441 -9.34 -2.55 6.59
CA MET A 441 -9.82 -2.19 5.27
C MET A 441 -11.32 -1.89 5.32
N VAL A 442 -11.71 -0.67 4.93
CA VAL A 442 -13.11 -0.32 4.72
C VAL A 442 -13.56 -0.83 3.35
N THR A 443 -14.65 -1.60 3.33
CA THR A 443 -15.23 -2.17 2.10
C THR A 443 -16.42 -1.35 1.59
N GLY A 444 -17.04 -0.51 2.41
CA GLY A 444 -18.20 0.29 2.03
C GLY A 444 -18.74 1.10 3.21
N VAL A 445 -19.58 2.10 2.91
CA VAL A 445 -20.35 2.79 3.94
C VAL A 445 -21.73 2.13 4.10
N VAL A 446 -22.24 2.10 5.34
CA VAL A 446 -23.59 1.61 5.63
C VAL A 446 -24.51 2.82 5.66
N ARG A 447 -25.64 2.77 4.92
CA ARG A 447 -26.55 3.91 4.80
C ARG A 447 -28.02 3.52 4.78
N LYS A 448 -28.87 4.44 5.25
CA LYS A 448 -30.33 4.42 5.10
C LYS A 448 -30.73 5.63 4.24
N GLY A 449 -31.03 5.38 2.97
CA GLY A 449 -31.25 6.47 2.01
C GLY A 449 -29.97 7.29 1.81
N SER A 450 -30.07 8.60 2.05
CA SER A 450 -28.97 9.58 1.97
C SER A 450 -28.08 9.63 3.21
N THR A 451 -28.54 9.09 4.34
CA THR A 451 -27.82 9.18 5.62
C THR A 451 -26.93 7.96 5.84
N ILE A 452 -25.64 8.18 6.02
CA ILE A 452 -24.66 7.16 6.38
C ILE A 452 -24.75 6.94 7.89
N THR A 453 -24.81 5.68 8.31
CA THR A 453 -24.92 5.27 9.72
C THR A 453 -23.63 4.67 10.26
N GLY A 454 -22.68 4.31 9.40
CA GLY A 454 -21.40 3.74 9.78
C GLY A 454 -20.54 3.36 8.58
N VAL A 455 -19.36 2.80 8.85
CA VAL A 455 -18.47 2.20 7.84
C VAL A 455 -18.31 0.71 8.12
N ARG A 456 -18.34 -0.12 7.07
CA ARG A 456 -18.08 -1.56 7.18
C ARG A 456 -16.60 -1.83 6.95
N THR A 457 -16.01 -2.61 7.84
CA THR A 457 -14.60 -3.02 7.77
C THR A 457 -14.46 -4.53 7.65
N ASN A 458 -13.25 -4.99 7.33
CA ASN A 458 -12.88 -6.41 7.45
C ASN A 458 -12.56 -6.85 8.89
N ASP A 459 -12.54 -5.95 9.87
CA ASP A 459 -12.30 -6.26 11.29
C ASP A 459 -13.63 -6.34 12.04
N THR A 460 -14.13 -7.57 12.21
CA THR A 460 -15.40 -7.86 12.90
C THR A 460 -15.35 -7.58 14.40
N SER A 461 -14.18 -7.32 14.98
CA SER A 461 -14.06 -6.93 16.39
C SER A 461 -14.50 -5.49 16.66
N LEU A 462 -14.55 -4.62 15.63
CA LEU A 462 -14.86 -3.19 15.76
C LEU A 462 -16.37 -2.89 15.86
N GLY A 463 -17.20 -3.89 15.59
CA GLY A 463 -18.65 -3.83 15.72
C GLY A 463 -19.34 -4.95 14.93
N PRO A 464 -20.68 -5.03 14.96
CA PRO A 464 -21.43 -6.11 14.32
C PRO A 464 -21.19 -6.11 12.81
N ASP A 465 -20.81 -7.26 12.22
CA ASP A 465 -20.40 -7.35 10.80
C ASP A 465 -19.24 -6.38 10.45
N GLY A 466 -18.37 -6.07 11.42
CA GLY A 466 -17.27 -5.12 11.28
C GLY A 466 -17.71 -3.68 11.07
N VAL A 467 -18.97 -3.35 11.39
CA VAL A 467 -19.52 -2.00 11.22
C VAL A 467 -19.15 -1.11 12.40
N ILE A 468 -18.44 -0.02 12.12
CA ILE A 468 -18.21 1.06 13.05
C ILE A 468 -19.35 2.08 12.90
N PRO A 469 -20.20 2.28 13.93
CA PRO A 469 -21.31 3.23 13.84
C PRO A 469 -20.84 4.68 13.99
N LEU A 470 -21.69 5.61 13.57
CA LEU A 470 -21.54 7.04 13.83
C LEU A 470 -22.36 7.48 15.05
N ASN A 471 -21.91 8.54 15.72
CA ASN A 471 -22.75 9.30 16.63
C ASN A 471 -23.92 9.96 15.86
N PRO A 472 -25.01 10.38 16.54
CA PRO A 472 -25.99 11.27 15.93
C PRO A 472 -25.30 12.49 15.30
N LYS A 473 -25.67 12.83 14.05
CA LYS A 473 -25.01 13.86 13.21
C LYS A 473 -23.59 13.54 12.76
N GLY A 474 -23.04 12.38 13.12
CA GLY A 474 -21.69 11.97 12.74
C GLY A 474 -21.50 11.90 11.23
N ARG A 475 -20.25 11.99 10.78
CA ARG A 475 -19.88 12.11 9.37
C ARG A 475 -18.77 11.13 9.00
N VAL A 476 -18.74 10.70 7.74
CA VAL A 476 -17.66 9.89 7.17
C VAL A 476 -16.90 10.71 6.16
N ILE A 477 -15.56 10.67 6.22
CA ILE A 477 -14.68 11.24 5.21
C ILE A 477 -13.91 10.10 4.56
N LEU A 478 -14.08 9.94 3.25
CA LEU A 478 -13.26 9.04 2.45
C LEU A 478 -11.98 9.77 2.05
N SER A 479 -10.85 9.18 2.44
CA SER A 479 -9.49 9.64 2.11
C SER A 479 -8.64 8.46 1.61
N GLY A 480 -9.28 7.51 0.91
CA GLY A 480 -8.69 6.27 0.40
C GLY A 480 -7.90 6.45 -0.90
N GLY A 481 -7.74 7.70 -1.36
CA GLY A 481 -7.02 8.04 -2.59
C GLY A 481 -7.84 7.79 -3.86
N SER A 482 -7.24 8.13 -5.01
CA SER A 482 -7.89 8.13 -6.33
C SER A 482 -8.38 6.78 -6.83
N PHE A 483 -8.02 5.68 -6.17
CA PHE A 483 -8.54 4.35 -6.47
C PHE A 483 -9.39 3.78 -5.33
N GLY A 484 -8.98 4.02 -4.07
CA GLY A 484 -9.68 3.49 -2.90
C GLY A 484 -11.01 4.18 -2.61
N SER A 485 -11.06 5.52 -2.69
CA SER A 485 -12.29 6.28 -2.45
C SER A 485 -13.38 5.96 -3.49
N PRO A 486 -13.11 5.96 -4.82
CA PRO A 486 -14.07 5.49 -5.82
C PRO A 486 -14.57 4.07 -5.57
N ARG A 487 -13.68 3.13 -5.24
CA ARG A 487 -14.07 1.75 -4.94
C ARG A 487 -15.07 1.67 -3.78
N ILE A 488 -14.81 2.39 -2.69
CA ILE A 488 -15.72 2.44 -1.54
C ILE A 488 -17.08 3.02 -1.96
N LEU A 489 -17.11 4.06 -2.80
CA LEU A 489 -18.36 4.62 -3.32
C LEU A 489 -19.13 3.60 -4.17
N PHE A 490 -18.47 2.91 -5.10
CA PHE A 490 -19.10 1.86 -5.91
C PHE A 490 -19.72 0.77 -5.02
N GLN A 491 -18.96 0.28 -4.04
CA GLN A 491 -19.41 -0.72 -3.07
C GLN A 491 -20.55 -0.22 -2.16
N SER A 492 -20.80 1.09 -2.13
CA SER A 492 -21.86 1.74 -1.36
C SER A 492 -23.09 2.11 -2.22
N GLY A 493 -23.13 1.65 -3.48
CA GLY A 493 -24.20 1.99 -4.42
C GLY A 493 -24.19 3.45 -4.84
N ILE A 494 -22.99 4.04 -4.99
CA ILE A 494 -22.79 5.43 -5.43
C ILE A 494 -21.77 5.42 -6.58
N GLY A 495 -22.19 5.83 -7.78
CA GLY A 495 -21.34 5.84 -8.97
C GLY A 495 -22.09 5.45 -10.24
N PRO A 496 -21.37 5.33 -11.37
CA PRO A 496 -21.96 4.95 -12.65
C PRO A 496 -22.58 3.55 -12.62
N THR A 497 -23.74 3.39 -13.27
CA THR A 497 -24.50 2.13 -13.26
C THR A 497 -23.70 0.91 -13.70
N ASP A 498 -22.77 1.04 -14.65
CA ASP A 498 -21.89 -0.05 -15.09
C ASP A 498 -20.98 -0.53 -13.95
N MET A 499 -20.39 0.38 -13.17
CA MET A 499 -19.59 0.05 -11.98
C MET A 499 -20.45 -0.56 -10.87
N LEU A 500 -21.64 -0.02 -10.64
CA LEU A 500 -22.55 -0.56 -9.62
C LEU A 500 -23.04 -1.97 -9.96
N ASN A 501 -23.26 -2.27 -11.24
CA ASN A 501 -23.63 -3.61 -11.71
C ASN A 501 -22.50 -4.63 -11.49
N ILE A 502 -21.23 -4.22 -11.62
CA ILE A 502 -20.08 -5.07 -11.30
C ILE A 502 -20.09 -5.45 -9.81
N VAL A 503 -20.26 -4.46 -8.91
CA VAL A 503 -20.39 -4.75 -7.47
C VAL A 503 -21.60 -5.64 -7.20
N LYS A 504 -22.74 -5.38 -7.87
CA LYS A 504 -23.97 -6.15 -7.66
C LYS A 504 -23.81 -7.61 -8.04
N ALA A 505 -22.99 -7.90 -9.05
CA ALA A 505 -22.68 -9.26 -9.49
C ALA A 505 -21.70 -10.00 -8.56
N ASP A 506 -20.93 -9.28 -7.74
CA ASP A 506 -20.03 -9.90 -6.77
C ASP A 506 -20.82 -10.60 -5.64
N PRO A 507 -20.54 -11.89 -5.35
CA PRO A 507 -21.31 -12.67 -4.37
C PRO A 507 -21.13 -12.20 -2.93
N THR A 508 -20.06 -11.45 -2.62
CA THR A 508 -19.74 -10.97 -1.27
C THR A 508 -20.23 -9.54 -1.05
N GLN A 509 -20.03 -8.66 -2.03
CA GLN A 509 -20.37 -7.24 -1.97
C GLN A 509 -21.78 -6.95 -2.46
N GLY A 510 -22.28 -7.70 -3.45
CA GLY A 510 -23.63 -7.55 -4.00
C GLY A 510 -24.77 -7.66 -2.97
N PRO A 511 -24.72 -8.58 -1.99
CA PRO A 511 -25.68 -8.64 -0.88
C PRO A 511 -25.57 -7.48 0.10
N ARG A 512 -24.41 -6.81 0.16
CA ARG A 512 -24.12 -5.68 1.06
C ARG A 512 -24.50 -4.33 0.47
N MET A 513 -24.78 -4.27 -0.83
CA MET A 513 -25.22 -3.05 -1.50
C MET A 513 -26.63 -2.63 -1.04
N PRO A 514 -26.90 -1.31 -1.01
CA PRO A 514 -28.26 -0.80 -0.93
C PRO A 514 -29.14 -1.32 -2.08
N ALA A 515 -30.45 -1.37 -1.86
CA ALA A 515 -31.41 -1.68 -2.93
C ALA A 515 -31.18 -0.77 -4.14
N GLN A 516 -31.36 -1.30 -5.34
CA GLN A 516 -31.09 -0.57 -6.59
C GLN A 516 -31.87 0.75 -6.71
N SER A 517 -33.09 0.80 -6.16
CA SER A 517 -33.90 2.02 -6.07
C SER A 517 -33.28 3.13 -5.21
N ALA A 518 -32.27 2.82 -4.39
CA ALA A 518 -31.54 3.76 -3.55
C ALA A 518 -30.13 4.05 -4.08
N TRP A 519 -29.74 3.55 -5.25
CA TRP A 519 -28.45 3.88 -5.87
C TRP A 519 -28.39 5.37 -6.23
N ILE A 520 -27.21 5.97 -6.07
CA ILE A 520 -26.95 7.37 -6.41
C ILE A 520 -26.03 7.37 -7.63
N ASN A 521 -26.55 7.80 -8.78
CA ASN A 521 -25.78 7.88 -10.01
C ASN A 521 -24.94 9.17 -10.03
N LEU A 522 -23.63 9.02 -9.91
CA LEU A 522 -22.64 10.10 -9.97
C LEU A 522 -21.48 9.68 -10.88
N PRO A 523 -20.74 10.63 -11.49
CA PRO A 523 -19.61 10.32 -12.36
C PRO A 523 -18.35 9.90 -11.57
N VAL A 524 -18.51 8.99 -10.60
CA VAL A 524 -17.38 8.44 -9.83
C VAL A 524 -16.50 7.62 -10.77
N GLY A 525 -15.21 7.90 -10.78
CA GLY A 525 -14.25 7.27 -11.67
C GLY A 525 -14.00 8.01 -12.99
N GLU A 526 -14.79 9.05 -13.30
CA GLU A 526 -14.60 9.89 -14.49
C GLU A 526 -13.62 11.04 -14.23
N ASN A 527 -13.27 11.81 -15.27
CA ASN A 527 -12.41 12.99 -15.18
C ASN A 527 -11.02 12.70 -14.58
N VAL A 528 -10.50 11.48 -14.76
CA VAL A 528 -9.20 11.11 -14.21
C VAL A 528 -8.10 11.84 -14.95
N SER A 529 -7.12 12.36 -14.23
CA SER A 529 -5.93 12.97 -14.80
C SER A 529 -4.68 12.48 -14.07
N ASP A 530 -3.61 12.30 -14.83
CA ASP A 530 -2.25 12.03 -14.39
C ASP A 530 -1.31 12.72 -15.38
N ASN A 531 -0.16 13.20 -14.94
CA ASN A 531 0.79 13.84 -15.84
C ASN A 531 1.30 12.82 -16.87
N PRO A 532 1.29 13.11 -18.18
CA PRO A 532 2.03 12.30 -19.14
C PRO A 532 3.52 12.56 -18.95
N SER A 533 4.28 11.54 -18.55
CA SER A 533 5.73 11.63 -18.37
C SER A 533 6.51 10.98 -19.49
N ILE A 534 7.64 11.60 -19.85
CA ILE A 534 8.63 11.04 -20.78
C ILE A 534 10.01 11.21 -20.16
N ASN A 535 10.75 10.11 -20.08
CA ASN A 535 12.14 10.11 -19.59
C ASN A 535 13.11 10.38 -20.74
N LEU A 536 13.99 11.36 -20.56
CA LEU A 536 15.18 11.56 -21.39
C LEU A 536 16.41 11.16 -20.57
N VAL A 537 17.27 10.32 -21.13
CA VAL A 537 18.47 9.82 -20.44
C VAL A 537 19.71 10.40 -21.09
N PHE A 538 20.63 10.88 -20.26
CA PHE A 538 21.84 11.54 -20.67
C PHE A 538 23.06 10.95 -19.97
N THR A 539 24.24 11.25 -20.51
CA THR A 539 25.53 11.09 -19.84
C THR A 539 26.28 12.42 -19.81
N HIS A 540 27.08 12.62 -18.77
CA HIS A 540 28.08 13.69 -18.71
C HIS A 540 29.27 13.28 -17.84
N PRO A 541 30.53 13.57 -18.21
CA PRO A 541 31.72 13.08 -17.50
C PRO A 541 31.81 13.43 -16.01
N SER A 542 31.20 14.54 -15.59
CA SER A 542 31.19 14.95 -14.17
C SER A 542 30.15 14.21 -13.32
N VAL A 543 29.17 13.55 -13.94
CA VAL A 543 28.06 12.95 -13.22
C VAL A 543 28.52 11.69 -12.50
N ASP A 544 28.09 11.57 -11.26
CA ASP A 544 28.10 10.33 -10.49
C ASP A 544 26.67 9.80 -10.44
N ALA A 545 26.41 8.68 -11.12
CA ALA A 545 25.10 8.03 -11.15
C ALA A 545 24.75 7.33 -9.81
N TYR A 546 25.64 7.39 -8.82
CA TYR A 546 25.47 6.81 -7.49
C TYR A 546 25.12 5.32 -7.53
N ASP A 547 25.87 4.58 -8.34
CA ASP A 547 25.68 3.14 -8.57
C ASP A 547 24.27 2.80 -9.08
N ASN A 548 23.67 3.75 -9.83
CA ASN A 548 22.28 3.74 -10.26
C ASN A 548 21.29 3.43 -9.12
N TRP A 549 21.63 3.83 -7.89
CA TRP A 549 20.87 3.56 -6.68
C TRP A 549 20.69 2.08 -6.32
N ALA A 550 21.34 1.15 -7.03
CA ALA A 550 21.13 -0.29 -6.87
C ALA A 550 21.65 -0.83 -5.52
N ASN A 551 22.75 -0.23 -5.02
CA ASN A 551 23.47 -0.76 -3.86
C ASN A 551 23.04 -0.14 -2.52
N ILE A 552 22.12 0.82 -2.51
CA ILE A 552 21.80 1.61 -1.31
C ILE A 552 21.16 0.79 -0.18
N GLN A 553 20.59 -0.37 -0.51
CA GLN A 553 20.04 -1.31 0.47
C GLN A 553 21.09 -2.24 1.05
N THR A 554 21.86 -2.89 0.19
CA THR A 554 22.67 -4.07 0.55
C THR A 554 24.14 -3.72 0.78
N ASN A 555 24.70 -2.82 -0.01
CA ASN A 555 26.11 -2.44 0.06
C ASN A 555 26.31 -0.94 -0.24
N PRO A 556 25.72 -0.04 0.57
CA PRO A 556 25.82 1.38 0.33
C PRO A 556 27.25 1.88 0.56
N ARG A 557 27.58 3.03 -0.03
CA ARG A 557 28.86 3.70 0.21
C ARG A 557 29.04 3.99 1.71
N SER A 558 30.08 3.40 2.29
CA SER A 558 30.23 3.36 3.76
C SER A 558 30.44 4.73 4.43
N ALA A 559 30.99 5.70 3.70
CA ALA A 559 31.14 7.07 4.21
C ALA A 559 29.77 7.76 4.35
N ASP A 560 28.90 7.61 3.35
CA ASP A 560 27.58 8.24 3.31
C ASP A 560 26.65 7.66 4.37
N THR A 561 26.70 6.34 4.63
CA THR A 561 25.91 5.73 5.71
C THR A 561 26.39 6.16 7.09
N LYS A 562 27.71 6.20 7.32
CA LYS A 562 28.28 6.68 8.59
C LYS A 562 27.90 8.14 8.85
N GLN A 563 27.97 8.99 7.84
CA GLN A 563 27.57 10.39 7.94
C GLN A 563 26.08 10.51 8.29
N TYR A 564 25.22 9.75 7.62
CA TYR A 564 23.79 9.82 7.85
C TYR A 564 23.37 9.26 9.22
N LEU A 565 23.97 8.16 9.66
CA LEU A 565 23.69 7.60 10.99
C LEU A 565 24.18 8.52 12.12
N ALA A 566 25.28 9.26 11.90
CA ALA A 566 25.83 10.17 12.91
C ALA A 566 24.97 11.42 13.12
N SER A 567 24.48 12.04 12.05
CA SER A 567 23.86 13.37 12.13
C SER A 567 22.69 13.61 11.19
N GLN A 568 22.26 12.60 10.42
CA GLN A 568 21.22 12.73 9.38
C GLN A 568 21.59 13.79 8.33
N SER A 569 22.88 13.88 8.02
CA SER A 569 23.43 14.69 6.93
C SER A 569 23.97 13.80 5.80
N GLY A 570 24.26 14.40 4.64
CA GLY A 570 24.86 13.69 3.50
C GLY A 570 23.85 13.27 2.44
N VAL A 571 24.26 12.41 1.51
CA VAL A 571 23.44 11.97 0.37
C VAL A 571 22.10 11.36 0.82
N PHE A 572 22.11 10.56 1.90
CA PHE A 572 20.91 9.87 2.39
C PHE A 572 19.84 10.80 3.01
N ALA A 573 20.17 12.07 3.27
CA ALA A 573 19.21 13.06 3.73
C ALA A 573 18.38 13.70 2.59
N GLN A 574 18.65 13.32 1.34
CA GLN A 574 17.94 13.76 0.14
C GLN A 574 17.37 12.54 -0.62
N ALA A 575 16.21 12.68 -1.25
CA ALA A 575 15.75 11.69 -2.25
C ALA A 575 16.62 11.79 -3.52
N SER A 576 16.26 11.11 -4.61
CA SER A 576 17.07 11.14 -5.85
C SER A 576 17.01 12.44 -6.67
N PRO A 577 15.90 13.22 -6.73
CA PRO A 577 15.88 14.45 -7.53
C PRO A 577 16.91 15.49 -7.08
N ARG A 578 17.45 16.28 -8.02
CA ARG A 578 18.42 17.34 -7.71
C ARG A 578 17.98 18.70 -8.21
N LEU A 579 17.36 18.74 -9.39
CA LEU A 579 16.89 19.97 -10.02
C LEU A 579 15.46 19.80 -10.53
N ASN A 580 14.65 20.86 -10.39
CA ASN A 580 13.36 20.97 -11.08
C ASN A 580 13.29 22.27 -11.88
N PHE A 581 12.55 22.25 -12.98
CA PHE A 581 12.31 23.42 -13.82
C PHE A 581 10.90 23.42 -14.41
N TRP A 582 10.41 24.59 -14.79
CA TRP A 582 9.10 24.76 -15.41
C TRP A 582 9.14 25.73 -16.58
N ARG A 583 8.24 25.50 -17.55
CA ARG A 583 8.01 26.39 -18.68
C ARG A 583 6.58 26.32 -19.17
N ALA A 584 6.03 27.48 -19.50
CA ALA A 584 4.71 27.62 -20.09
C ALA A 584 4.77 27.48 -21.62
N TYR A 585 3.75 26.85 -22.18
CA TYR A 585 3.58 26.63 -23.61
C TYR A 585 2.16 26.98 -24.03
N ALA A 586 2.00 27.80 -25.07
CA ALA A 586 0.69 28.03 -25.68
C ALA A 586 0.32 26.84 -26.59
N GLY A 587 -0.84 26.22 -26.33
CA GLY A 587 -1.43 25.24 -27.23
C GLY A 587 -2.13 25.90 -28.42
N SER A 588 -2.32 25.15 -29.51
CA SER A 588 -3.12 25.60 -30.67
C SER A 588 -4.60 25.83 -30.34
N ASP A 589 -5.06 25.29 -29.21
CA ASP A 589 -6.38 25.49 -28.62
C ASP A 589 -6.46 26.74 -27.71
N GLN A 590 -5.44 27.59 -27.72
CA GLN A 590 -5.31 28.79 -26.89
C GLN A 590 -5.26 28.52 -25.38
N LYS A 591 -5.00 27.28 -24.96
CA LYS A 591 -4.75 26.94 -23.56
C LYS A 591 -3.26 26.87 -23.28
N THR A 592 -2.82 27.61 -22.26
CA THR A 592 -1.47 27.49 -21.73
C THR A 592 -1.33 26.19 -20.97
N ARG A 593 -0.27 25.44 -21.27
CA ARG A 593 0.15 24.23 -20.57
C ARG A 593 1.50 24.43 -19.92
N TYR A 594 1.72 23.84 -18.76
CA TYR A 594 3.03 23.87 -18.10
C TYR A 594 3.75 22.53 -18.26
N LEU A 595 5.00 22.61 -18.73
CA LEU A 595 5.94 21.51 -18.65
C LEU A 595 6.74 21.64 -17.35
N GLN A 596 6.80 20.58 -16.57
CA GLN A 596 7.76 20.40 -15.47
C GLN A 596 8.86 19.46 -15.93
N GLY A 597 10.12 19.76 -15.60
CA GLY A 597 11.23 18.82 -15.69
C GLY A 597 11.78 18.48 -14.32
N THR A 598 12.08 17.21 -14.07
CA THR A 598 12.76 16.72 -12.86
C THR A 598 14.05 16.01 -13.27
N ALA A 599 15.20 16.48 -12.79
CA ALA A 599 16.49 15.87 -13.09
C ALA A 599 17.06 15.11 -11.88
N ARG A 600 17.52 13.87 -12.10
CA ARG A 600 18.10 12.98 -11.08
C ARG A 600 19.28 12.17 -11.63
N PRO A 601 20.30 11.83 -10.82
CA PRO A 601 21.32 10.87 -11.22
C PRO A 601 20.73 9.45 -11.32
N GLY A 602 21.29 8.64 -12.22
CA GLY A 602 20.74 7.33 -12.54
C GLY A 602 19.61 7.37 -13.58
N ALA A 603 19.20 6.18 -14.02
CA ALA A 603 18.09 5.95 -14.94
C ALA A 603 17.43 4.60 -14.66
N ALA A 604 16.10 4.57 -14.72
CA ALA A 604 15.33 3.34 -14.51
C ALA A 604 15.38 2.43 -15.76
N SER A 605 15.39 3.02 -16.94
CA SER A 605 15.51 2.34 -18.22
C SER A 605 16.31 3.21 -19.19
N TRP A 606 16.93 2.58 -20.19
CA TRP A 606 17.58 3.24 -21.31
C TRP A 606 17.49 2.33 -22.53
N ASN A 607 17.45 2.95 -23.71
CA ASN A 607 17.52 2.25 -24.99
C ASN A 607 18.48 3.02 -25.89
N THR A 608 19.63 2.42 -26.16
CA THR A 608 20.69 3.05 -26.97
C THR A 608 21.49 1.99 -27.71
N THR A 609 21.90 2.32 -28.94
CA THR A 609 22.76 1.47 -29.78
C THR A 609 24.25 1.77 -29.62
N PHE A 610 24.61 2.83 -28.88
CA PHE A 610 25.98 3.28 -28.72
C PHE A 610 26.56 2.87 -27.35
N PRO A 611 27.88 2.64 -27.26
CA PRO A 611 28.52 2.45 -25.97
C PRO A 611 28.45 3.72 -25.13
N PHE A 612 28.20 3.57 -23.83
CA PHE A 612 28.15 4.68 -22.87
C PHE A 612 28.66 4.23 -21.50
N ASN A 613 29.03 5.18 -20.65
CA ASN A 613 29.45 4.89 -19.29
C ASN A 613 28.26 4.98 -18.32
N GLN A 614 27.83 3.84 -17.77
CA GLN A 614 26.71 3.75 -16.83
C GLN A 614 26.93 4.55 -15.55
N THR A 615 28.18 4.80 -15.15
CA THR A 615 28.49 5.60 -13.94
C THR A 615 28.22 7.10 -14.13
N GLN A 616 27.95 7.54 -15.35
CA GLN A 616 27.77 8.94 -15.73
C GLN A 616 26.33 9.28 -16.15
N ILE A 617 25.39 8.34 -15.99
CA ILE A 617 24.01 8.53 -16.45
C ILE A 617 23.19 9.40 -15.49
N PHE A 618 22.28 10.17 -16.07
CA PHE A 618 21.22 10.85 -15.35
C PHE A 618 19.97 10.96 -16.23
N THR A 619 18.83 11.19 -15.58
CA THR A 619 17.52 11.29 -16.23
C THR A 619 16.97 12.69 -16.06
N ILE A 620 16.39 13.26 -17.13
CA ILE A 620 15.43 14.35 -17.05
C ILE A 620 14.05 13.77 -17.39
N THR A 621 13.17 13.68 -16.41
CA THR A 621 11.76 13.33 -16.67
C THR A 621 10.99 14.62 -16.95
N ALA A 622 10.35 14.69 -18.11
CA ALA A 622 9.47 15.78 -18.48
C ALA A 622 8.01 15.37 -18.30
N TYR A 623 7.21 16.25 -17.71
CA TYR A 623 5.79 16.07 -17.41
C TYR A 623 5.01 17.25 -17.98
N LEU A 624 3.84 17.02 -18.58
CA LEU A 624 2.85 18.10 -18.72
C LEU A 624 1.92 18.13 -17.50
N SER A 625 1.53 19.33 -17.08
CA SER A 625 0.80 19.59 -15.83
C SER A 625 -0.38 20.55 -16.05
N THR A 626 -0.49 21.67 -15.32
CA THR A 626 -1.57 22.66 -15.43
C THR A 626 -1.91 22.96 -16.88
N GLY A 627 -3.21 22.94 -17.20
CA GLY A 627 -3.74 23.25 -18.53
C GLY A 627 -3.97 22.06 -19.47
N ILE A 628 -3.51 20.85 -19.12
CA ILE A 628 -3.81 19.65 -19.92
C ILE A 628 -5.29 19.30 -19.92
N THR A 629 -5.76 18.77 -21.04
CA THR A 629 -7.18 18.52 -21.33
C THR A 629 -7.51 17.04 -21.45
N SER A 630 -6.53 16.18 -21.67
CA SER A 630 -6.72 14.72 -21.66
C SER A 630 -7.32 14.26 -20.32
N ARG A 631 -8.29 13.35 -20.40
CA ARG A 631 -8.94 12.73 -19.23
C ARG A 631 -9.13 11.25 -19.48
N GLY A 632 -8.93 10.46 -18.44
CA GLY A 632 -9.16 9.03 -18.42
C GLY A 632 -10.33 8.64 -17.52
N ARG A 633 -10.39 7.35 -17.23
CA ARG A 633 -11.42 6.73 -16.37
C ARG A 633 -10.80 5.66 -15.50
N ILE A 634 -11.13 5.67 -14.21
CA ILE A 634 -10.81 4.63 -13.23
C ILE A 634 -12.12 3.97 -12.81
N GLY A 635 -12.08 2.66 -12.57
CA GLY A 635 -13.22 1.92 -12.08
C GLY A 635 -12.77 0.68 -11.34
N ILE A 636 -13.59 -0.36 -11.42
CA ILE A 636 -13.30 -1.68 -10.85
C ILE A 636 -13.48 -2.77 -11.92
N ASP A 637 -12.71 -3.84 -11.79
CA ASP A 637 -12.93 -5.07 -12.58
C ASP A 637 -13.95 -6.01 -11.93
N ALA A 638 -14.18 -7.17 -12.54
CA ALA A 638 -15.09 -8.19 -12.04
C ALA A 638 -14.72 -8.76 -10.65
N ALA A 639 -13.46 -8.58 -10.19
CA ALA A 639 -13.02 -8.94 -8.85
C ALA A 639 -13.17 -7.77 -7.85
N VAL A 640 -13.87 -6.70 -8.25
CA VAL A 640 -14.06 -5.46 -7.46
C VAL A 640 -12.72 -4.78 -7.13
N GLN A 641 -11.70 -5.03 -7.95
CA GLN A 641 -10.37 -4.45 -7.76
C GLN A 641 -10.23 -3.17 -8.60
N PRO A 642 -9.66 -2.08 -8.06
CA PRO A 642 -9.53 -0.84 -8.82
C PRO A 642 -8.64 -0.99 -10.05
N ARG A 643 -9.07 -0.40 -11.17
CA ARG A 643 -8.36 -0.42 -12.45
C ARG A 643 -8.41 0.92 -13.15
N VAL A 644 -7.38 1.20 -13.95
CA VAL A 644 -7.46 2.17 -15.04
C VAL A 644 -8.27 1.54 -16.18
N LEU A 645 -9.43 2.12 -16.49
CA LEU A 645 -10.33 1.68 -17.57
C LEU A 645 -10.01 2.41 -18.89
N THR A 646 -9.64 3.69 -18.78
CA THR A 646 -9.22 4.52 -19.90
C THR A 646 -7.99 5.32 -19.46
N ASN A 647 -6.89 5.20 -20.21
CA ASN A 647 -5.65 5.90 -19.90
C ASN A 647 -5.84 7.42 -20.06
N PRO A 648 -5.29 8.26 -19.16
CA PRO A 648 -5.50 9.71 -19.21
C PRO A 648 -4.50 10.47 -20.10
N TRP A 649 -3.60 9.78 -20.81
CA TRP A 649 -2.47 10.41 -21.51
C TRP A 649 -2.71 10.50 -23.01
N PHE A 650 -2.57 11.72 -23.56
CA PHE A 650 -2.65 12.02 -25.01
C PHE A 650 -3.98 11.67 -25.69
N GLU A 651 -5.08 11.67 -24.93
CA GLU A 651 -6.43 11.70 -25.50
C GLU A 651 -6.61 12.99 -26.32
N ASP A 652 -6.09 14.12 -25.82
CA ASP A 652 -6.02 15.38 -26.55
C ASP A 652 -4.71 15.47 -27.37
N PRO A 653 -4.79 15.60 -28.71
CA PRO A 653 -3.60 15.72 -29.55
C PRO A 653 -2.79 17.00 -29.30
N VAL A 654 -3.40 18.06 -28.75
CA VAL A 654 -2.69 19.30 -28.39
C VAL A 654 -1.78 19.08 -27.18
N ASP A 655 -2.20 18.26 -26.20
CA ASP A 655 -1.34 17.87 -25.09
C ASP A 655 -0.08 17.16 -25.63
N LYS A 656 -0.26 16.21 -26.55
CA LYS A 656 0.87 15.48 -27.16
C LYS A 656 1.80 16.40 -27.94
N ALA A 657 1.24 17.30 -28.76
CA ALA A 657 2.02 18.24 -29.56
C ALA A 657 2.85 19.19 -28.68
N VAL A 658 2.27 19.70 -27.60
CA VAL A 658 2.97 20.59 -26.65
C VAL A 658 4.07 19.85 -25.91
N LEU A 659 3.86 18.58 -25.49
CA LEU A 659 4.93 17.81 -24.86
C LEU A 659 6.10 17.58 -25.81
N ILE A 660 5.82 17.20 -27.06
CA ILE A 660 6.87 17.02 -28.09
C ILE A 660 7.67 18.30 -28.28
N GLN A 661 7.00 19.46 -28.34
CA GLN A 661 7.68 20.75 -28.43
C GLN A 661 8.56 21.00 -27.20
N GLY A 662 8.03 20.73 -26.01
CA GLY A 662 8.77 20.87 -24.75
C GLY A 662 10.03 20.01 -24.69
N LEU A 663 9.93 18.75 -25.11
CA LEU A 663 11.07 17.82 -25.19
C LEU A 663 12.12 18.30 -26.20
N LYS A 664 11.70 18.81 -27.37
CA LYS A 664 12.59 19.41 -28.37
C LYS A 664 13.32 20.63 -27.81
N ASP A 665 12.61 21.47 -27.06
CA ASP A 665 13.19 22.65 -26.45
C ASP A 665 14.22 22.30 -25.38
N ILE A 666 13.95 21.29 -24.53
CA ILE A 666 14.91 20.80 -23.52
C ILE A 666 16.26 20.45 -24.17
N VAL A 667 16.25 19.80 -25.33
CA VAL A 667 17.48 19.32 -25.99
C VAL A 667 18.03 20.28 -27.05
N SER A 668 17.38 21.42 -27.27
CA SER A 668 17.66 22.35 -28.39
C SER A 668 19.10 22.88 -28.41
N ASN A 669 19.69 23.12 -27.23
CA ASN A 669 21.05 23.61 -27.06
C ASN A 669 21.96 22.59 -26.35
N ILE A 670 21.68 21.28 -26.42
CA ILE A 670 22.48 20.25 -25.74
C ILE A 670 23.99 20.35 -26.06
N LYS A 671 24.34 20.71 -27.30
CA LYS A 671 25.73 20.90 -27.76
C LYS A 671 26.46 22.07 -27.07
N SER A 672 25.73 22.97 -26.41
CA SER A 672 26.29 24.07 -25.63
C SER A 672 26.82 23.63 -24.26
N VAL A 673 26.53 22.40 -23.84
CA VAL A 673 27.05 21.80 -22.60
C VAL A 673 28.13 20.76 -22.96
N PRO A 674 29.43 21.11 -22.88
CA PRO A 674 30.51 20.22 -23.34
C PRO A 674 30.49 18.87 -22.62
N GLY A 675 30.49 17.76 -23.37
CA GLY A 675 30.48 16.41 -22.82
C GLY A 675 29.09 15.85 -22.48
N MET A 676 28.02 16.64 -22.58
CA MET A 676 26.66 16.13 -22.41
C MET A 676 26.19 15.38 -23.66
N THR A 677 25.70 14.16 -23.48
CA THR A 677 25.15 13.33 -24.57
C THR A 677 23.80 12.76 -24.17
N MET A 678 22.78 12.92 -25.02
CA MET A 678 21.51 12.20 -24.86
C MET A 678 21.66 10.79 -25.41
N ILE A 679 21.41 9.80 -24.56
CA ILE A 679 21.51 8.38 -24.91
C ILE A 679 20.14 7.73 -25.08
N THR A 680 19.07 8.29 -24.52
CA THR A 680 17.70 7.82 -24.76
C THR A 680 16.74 9.01 -24.87
N PRO A 681 16.07 9.21 -26.02
CA PRO A 681 16.35 8.51 -27.28
C PRO A 681 17.78 8.77 -27.76
N ASP A 682 18.39 7.80 -28.46
CA ASP A 682 19.69 8.01 -29.07
C ASP A 682 19.58 8.81 -30.38
N ASN A 683 20.71 9.09 -31.04
CA ASN A 683 20.73 9.93 -32.24
C ASN A 683 20.06 9.29 -33.49
N GLN A 684 19.60 8.03 -33.40
CA GLN A 684 18.88 7.34 -34.47
C GLN A 684 17.36 7.53 -34.35
N THR A 685 16.88 8.01 -33.21
CA THR A 685 15.45 8.18 -32.92
C THR A 685 15.13 9.65 -32.68
N THR A 686 14.24 10.23 -33.50
CA THR A 686 13.76 11.60 -33.27
C THR A 686 12.87 11.67 -32.02
N ILE A 687 12.73 12.85 -31.42
CA ILE A 687 11.81 13.04 -30.28
C ILE A 687 10.37 12.67 -30.65
N ASP A 688 9.91 13.01 -31.85
CA ASP A 688 8.57 12.64 -32.33
C ASP A 688 8.40 11.12 -32.40
N ALA A 689 9.39 10.41 -32.97
CA ALA A 689 9.37 8.95 -33.05
C ALA A 689 9.44 8.31 -31.67
N TYR A 690 10.24 8.87 -30.75
CA TYR A 690 10.35 8.39 -29.39
C TYR A 690 9.01 8.49 -28.65
N VAL A 691 8.36 9.65 -28.68
CA VAL A 691 7.05 9.87 -28.03
C VAL A 691 5.95 9.03 -28.68
N ASN A 692 5.97 8.85 -30.00
CA ASN A 692 4.98 8.02 -30.70
C ASN A 692 5.09 6.53 -30.39
N ASN A 693 6.30 6.05 -30.04
CA ASN A 693 6.57 4.65 -29.71
C ASN A 693 6.76 4.40 -28.21
N TYR A 694 6.58 5.43 -27.37
CA TYR A 694 6.78 5.31 -25.93
C TYR A 694 5.68 4.44 -25.31
N PRO A 695 5.99 3.44 -24.47
CA PRO A 695 4.97 2.61 -23.84
C PRO A 695 4.02 3.44 -22.98
N VAL A 696 2.71 3.32 -23.22
CA VAL A 696 1.68 4.12 -22.51
C VAL A 696 1.73 3.91 -20.99
N ALA A 697 1.96 2.67 -20.54
CA ALA A 697 2.07 2.36 -19.11
C ALA A 697 3.26 3.08 -18.43
N ASP A 698 4.33 3.37 -19.17
CA ASP A 698 5.54 4.02 -18.67
C ASP A 698 5.36 5.55 -18.56
N MET A 699 4.25 6.10 -19.05
CA MET A 699 3.92 7.53 -18.92
C MET A 699 3.36 7.88 -17.54
N ASN A 700 2.95 6.88 -16.75
CA ASN A 700 2.34 7.06 -15.44
C ASN A 700 3.27 7.78 -14.46
N SER A 701 2.81 8.94 -13.98
CA SER A 701 3.53 9.77 -13.02
C SER A 701 3.16 9.51 -11.57
N ASN A 702 2.18 8.63 -11.33
CA ASN A 702 1.63 8.30 -10.01
C ASN A 702 1.00 9.51 -9.31
N HIS A 703 0.48 10.45 -10.10
CA HIS A 703 -0.15 11.70 -9.66
C HIS A 703 -1.67 11.70 -9.89
N TRP A 704 -2.29 10.53 -9.95
CA TRP A 704 -3.72 10.34 -10.19
C TRP A 704 -4.63 11.28 -9.40
N VAL A 705 -5.43 12.11 -10.08
CA VAL A 705 -6.47 13.00 -9.52
C VAL A 705 -7.78 12.88 -10.31
N GLY A 706 -8.87 13.45 -9.77
CA GLY A 706 -10.12 13.65 -10.51
C GLY A 706 -11.27 12.63 -10.34
N PRO A 707 -11.10 11.35 -9.95
CA PRO A 707 -12.20 10.38 -10.00
C PRO A 707 -13.34 10.62 -9.00
N CYS A 708 -13.21 11.58 -8.08
CA CYS A 708 -14.29 12.10 -7.26
C CYS A 708 -14.33 13.63 -7.32
N SER A 709 -14.15 14.19 -8.52
CA SER A 709 -13.96 15.63 -8.74
C SER A 709 -14.99 16.49 -8.01
N ILE A 710 -14.49 17.57 -7.42
CA ILE A 710 -15.30 18.65 -6.87
C ILE A 710 -16.00 19.43 -7.99
N GLY A 711 -17.17 19.99 -7.70
CA GLY A 711 -17.85 20.89 -8.62
C GLY A 711 -19.17 21.43 -8.08
N ASN A 712 -19.91 22.12 -8.95
CA ASN A 712 -21.15 22.82 -8.58
C ASN A 712 -22.43 22.02 -8.87
N SER A 713 -22.34 20.90 -9.59
CA SER A 713 -23.50 20.09 -10.00
C SER A 713 -23.18 18.60 -9.98
N GLN A 714 -24.16 17.80 -9.55
CA GLN A 714 -24.08 16.33 -9.60
C GLN A 714 -23.96 15.75 -11.02
N SER A 715 -24.27 16.54 -12.06
CA SER A 715 -24.19 16.10 -13.46
C SER A 715 -22.76 15.92 -13.95
N ASN A 716 -21.77 16.57 -13.32
CA ASN A 716 -20.37 16.57 -13.75
C ASN A 716 -19.37 16.54 -12.59
N ALA A 717 -19.84 16.36 -11.35
CA ALA A 717 -19.00 16.26 -10.17
C ALA A 717 -19.57 15.24 -9.19
N VAL A 718 -18.70 14.71 -8.32
CA VAL A 718 -19.06 13.73 -7.29
C VAL A 718 -19.30 14.41 -5.95
N VAL A 719 -18.51 15.45 -5.65
CA VAL A 719 -18.65 16.20 -4.40
C VAL A 719 -18.93 17.68 -4.66
N ASP A 720 -19.69 18.29 -3.74
CA ASP A 720 -19.97 19.72 -3.76
C ASP A 720 -18.80 20.55 -3.22
N GLN A 721 -18.95 21.88 -3.19
CA GLN A 721 -17.94 22.80 -2.68
C GLN A 721 -17.52 22.58 -1.22
N ASN A 722 -18.27 21.80 -0.43
CA ASN A 722 -17.93 21.42 0.94
C ASN A 722 -17.34 20.00 1.00
N THR A 723 -16.97 19.43 -0.15
CA THR A 723 -16.48 18.06 -0.30
C THR A 723 -17.51 16.98 0.02
N LYS A 724 -18.78 17.36 0.14
CA LYS A 724 -19.87 16.44 0.47
C LYS A 724 -20.34 15.72 -0.80
N VAL A 725 -20.48 14.40 -0.73
CA VAL A 725 -20.99 13.60 -1.85
C VAL A 725 -22.43 14.01 -2.17
N PHE A 726 -22.71 14.30 -3.44
CA PHE A 726 -24.07 14.63 -3.88
C PHE A 726 -25.05 13.50 -3.54
N GLY A 727 -26.28 13.84 -3.15
CA GLY A 727 -27.30 12.87 -2.73
C GLY A 727 -27.09 12.26 -1.34
N THR A 728 -26.11 12.73 -0.56
CA THR A 728 -25.87 12.28 0.81
C THR A 728 -25.93 13.40 1.84
N ASP A 729 -26.19 13.04 3.10
CA ASP A 729 -26.32 14.00 4.21
C ASP A 729 -24.99 14.26 4.92
N ASN A 730 -24.16 13.22 5.02
CA ASN A 730 -23.01 13.19 5.94
C ASN A 730 -21.81 12.36 5.41
N LEU A 731 -21.74 12.14 4.09
CA LEU A 731 -20.59 11.51 3.44
C LEU A 731 -19.76 12.55 2.68
N PHE A 732 -18.46 12.51 2.88
CA PHE A 732 -17.49 13.43 2.26
C PHE A 732 -16.37 12.63 1.60
N VAL A 733 -15.71 13.22 0.61
CA VAL A 733 -14.46 12.71 0.04
C VAL A 733 -13.43 13.82 0.13
N LEU A 734 -12.26 13.55 0.73
CA LEU A 734 -11.19 14.53 0.84
C LEU A 734 -9.85 13.80 0.69
N ASP A 735 -9.40 13.70 -0.55
CA ASP A 735 -8.08 13.23 -0.98
C ASP A 735 -7.80 13.71 -2.42
N ALA A 736 -6.76 13.17 -3.07
CA ALA A 736 -6.39 13.51 -4.45
C ALA A 736 -7.54 13.38 -5.47
N SER A 737 -8.52 12.52 -5.20
CA SER A 737 -9.64 12.27 -6.11
C SER A 737 -10.55 13.48 -6.34
N ILE A 738 -10.56 14.47 -5.42
CA ILE A 738 -11.42 15.65 -5.58
C ILE A 738 -10.79 16.74 -6.47
N LEU A 739 -9.47 16.68 -6.69
CA LEU A 739 -8.76 17.68 -7.49
C LEU A 739 -9.31 17.63 -8.92
N PRO A 740 -9.87 18.74 -9.45
CA PRO A 740 -10.54 18.75 -10.76
C PRO A 740 -9.56 18.71 -11.94
N ALA A 741 -8.29 19.05 -11.69
CA ALA A 741 -7.18 19.01 -12.64
C ALA A 741 -5.86 18.77 -11.89
N ILE A 742 -4.85 18.32 -12.62
CA ILE A 742 -3.48 18.19 -12.12
C ILE A 742 -2.88 19.58 -11.80
N PRO A 743 -2.28 19.77 -10.62
CA PRO A 743 -1.58 21.00 -10.26
C PRO A 743 -0.25 21.14 -11.02
N MET A 744 0.37 22.32 -10.94
CA MET A 744 1.57 22.65 -11.73
C MET A 744 2.81 21.85 -11.35
N GLY A 745 2.94 21.50 -10.07
CA GLY A 745 4.00 20.64 -9.55
C GLY A 745 3.49 19.24 -9.20
N ASN A 746 4.38 18.39 -8.67
CA ASN A 746 3.98 17.16 -7.99
C ASN A 746 2.88 17.45 -6.94
N PRO A 747 1.79 16.66 -6.89
CA PRO A 747 0.52 17.14 -6.36
C PRO A 747 0.43 17.14 -4.83
N HIS A 748 1.37 16.52 -4.10
CA HIS A 748 1.16 16.30 -2.66
C HIS A 748 1.05 17.61 -1.86
N GLY A 749 1.73 18.70 -2.26
CA GLY A 749 1.56 20.01 -1.63
C GLY A 749 0.18 20.61 -1.86
N ALA A 750 -0.34 20.54 -3.08
CA ALA A 750 -1.71 20.96 -3.40
C ALA A 750 -2.76 20.11 -2.66
N ILE A 751 -2.56 18.79 -2.58
CA ILE A 751 -3.45 17.87 -1.83
C ILE A 751 -3.48 18.25 -0.34
N MET A 752 -2.33 18.54 0.27
CA MET A 752 -2.26 18.94 1.68
C MET A 752 -2.93 20.30 1.93
N ALA A 753 -2.72 21.29 1.07
CA ALA A 753 -3.41 22.58 1.14
C ALA A 753 -4.93 22.43 0.96
N ALA A 754 -5.37 21.60 0.01
CA ALA A 754 -6.78 21.29 -0.21
C ALA A 754 -7.40 20.58 1.00
N ALA A 755 -6.66 19.71 1.70
CA ALA A 755 -7.12 19.05 2.91
C ALA A 755 -7.36 20.05 4.06
N GLU A 756 -6.45 21.00 4.28
CA GLU A 756 -6.61 22.08 5.27
C GLU A 756 -7.86 22.93 4.98
N GLN A 757 -8.13 23.25 3.71
CA GLN A 757 -9.31 24.00 3.30
C GLN A 757 -10.61 23.17 3.42
N GLY A 758 -10.58 21.92 2.95
CA GLY A 758 -11.71 21.02 2.95
C GLY A 758 -12.22 20.73 4.37
N VAL A 759 -11.30 20.42 5.30
CA VAL A 759 -11.69 20.16 6.70
C VAL A 759 -12.28 21.40 7.37
N ALA A 760 -11.79 22.60 7.05
CA ALA A 760 -12.38 23.84 7.56
C ALA A 760 -13.82 24.04 7.05
N LYS A 761 -14.09 23.72 5.78
CA LYS A 761 -15.45 23.75 5.21
C LYS A 761 -16.37 22.72 5.86
N ILE A 762 -15.87 21.50 6.09
CA ILE A 762 -16.62 20.45 6.80
C ILE A 762 -17.00 20.93 8.21
N LEU A 763 -16.05 21.50 8.96
CA LEU A 763 -16.31 22.03 10.30
C LEU A 763 -17.29 23.21 10.31
N ALA A 764 -17.24 24.07 9.29
CA ALA A 764 -18.17 25.20 9.14
C ALA A 764 -19.57 24.80 8.68
N LEU A 765 -19.74 23.61 8.10
CA LEU A 765 -21.03 23.14 7.61
C LEU A 765 -21.96 22.81 8.79
N SER A 766 -23.09 23.51 8.87
CA SER A 766 -24.12 23.32 9.90
C SER A 766 -24.65 21.89 9.97
N GLY A 767 -25.16 21.49 11.13
CA GLY A 767 -25.80 20.18 11.32
C GLY A 767 -24.83 19.02 11.52
N GLY A 768 -23.52 19.28 11.59
CA GLY A 768 -22.52 18.31 12.02
C GLY A 768 -22.53 18.04 13.54
N PRO A 769 -21.72 17.07 13.98
CA PRO A 769 -21.52 16.77 15.41
C PRO A 769 -20.62 17.81 16.06
#